data_AF-A0A8B9SUH3-F1
#
_entry.id   AF-A0A8B9SUH3-F1
#
_cell.length_a   1.000
_cell.length_b   1.000
_cell.length_c   1.000
_cell.angle_alpha   90.00
_cell.angle_beta   90.00
_cell.angle_gamma   90.00
#
_symmetry.space_group_name_H-M   'P 1'
#
loop_
_entity.id
_entity.type
_entity.pdbx_description
1 polymer ?
#
loop_
_entity_poly.entity_id
_entity_poly.type
_entity_poly.pdbx_seq_one_letter_code
_entity_poly.pdbx_strand_id
1 'polypeptide(L)'
;MLPSKDLRCAVIKSSYSPATVCEHALAFRDYEEKEINHCLPVLLLIEDYDEDYLEEIRNDLMDAVATRKINSPRPYFILMSCRRSNDPERLCKASPLDTVAVTHKLTDSEKTLFKTKLEKLKQKYVEPKFILTFVLMCEEFNETYVRDFVGHILQDIDHSSRDTRLMHYVALLNFYVPNSYVSLSHCEAFLGLGAYTETKSRAYDFKSNLSEQARMIFIELRESTTYISSVRIIHCLVAKEILYQLSRNQPQSQIAMSLLQERMLFENRFGREEFIKFIRDLFIRRDKRSRGDNTDSLFSPFIEHVCKAEDCEKAIAVLKAAYELLGKDAFFAQQLARLHYNNEKFEDAKYWVGVAKLHLPNDSYILDTEGQVYRKWFSFTVDKVTDIPDIDKIEIALKAMKCFRAAQQAAKAETDNMNNAGYFGEVEVGCRLLKFLSTLDVFRASPEGEHSELVKYLITDYIPKDIEKTWGKLHSRLRGLRQNLYNALEWISEDLSYFQTDKNHEKEDDDGKAEKEEQVYNPRKWLKRQSEVYAKFFISASLTGDNSGPKSQLMKGMTIYKRGGGSVTNILSFLTDKKENRSAEKLEEILSFYPENALRDRLEDTDLINYILSHIVLACLSPGSAKLLPMQTLRELSTRFCKGKRMLPASAYFLLTLLFWPDEALDKEPNSAKDEILSSALQTLKRLYDIKMKDVPPRKKRIYTHFFLGKGYGLSKIVQKNKIDKLISGSLDEKRMKWLHGTVWNNTMIGHILRRVSGWTKDRNLFIRGHIKEFPVLALHRDSVPNGNENVTFYLGFSFNGLVAFNIEVENNISTGTRVHSI
;
A
#
# COMPACT_ATOMS: atom_id res chain seq x y z
N MET A 1 11.35 -16.03 35.52
CA MET A 1 11.61 -14.59 35.42
C MET A 1 13.00 -14.36 36.00
N LEU A 2 13.95 -13.92 35.18
CA LEU A 2 15.23 -13.41 35.66
C LEU A 2 14.95 -12.00 36.21
N PRO A 3 15.16 -11.71 37.49
CA PRO A 3 15.20 -10.33 37.96
C PRO A 3 16.52 -9.75 37.44
N SER A 4 16.45 -8.99 36.35
CA SER A 4 17.53 -8.08 35.99
C SER A 4 17.62 -7.04 37.12
N LYS A 5 18.79 -6.88 37.74
CA LYS A 5 19.01 -5.87 38.80
C LYS A 5 18.89 -4.42 38.26
N ASP A 6 18.75 -4.25 36.95
CA ASP A 6 18.88 -2.96 36.28
C ASP A 6 17.58 -2.48 35.61
N LEU A 7 16.51 -3.28 35.61
CA LEU A 7 15.24 -2.97 34.94
C LEU A 7 14.03 -3.48 35.72
N ARG A 8 12.93 -2.74 35.64
CA ARG A 8 11.60 -3.21 36.07
C ARG A 8 10.83 -3.70 34.85
N CYS A 9 10.21 -4.87 34.91
CA CYS A 9 9.53 -5.47 33.75
C CYS A 9 8.03 -5.63 34.00
N ALA A 10 7.19 -5.23 33.04
CA ALA A 10 5.75 -5.45 33.08
C ALA A 10 5.19 -5.81 31.70
N VAL A 11 4.04 -6.51 31.68
CA VAL A 11 3.31 -6.85 30.45
C VAL A 11 2.06 -5.99 30.36
N ILE A 12 1.88 -5.30 29.25
CA ILE A 12 0.73 -4.45 28.99
C ILE A 12 -0.48 -5.34 28.68
N LYS A 13 -1.59 -5.10 29.37
CA LYS A 13 -2.89 -5.66 29.01
C LYS A 13 -3.61 -4.65 28.13
N SER A 14 -3.74 -4.97 26.83
CA SER A 14 -4.38 -4.12 25.81
C SER A 14 -5.86 -3.82 26.07
N SER A 15 -6.49 -4.48 27.04
CA SER A 15 -7.85 -4.16 27.50
C SER A 15 -7.94 -2.85 28.31
N TYR A 16 -6.83 -2.31 28.80
CA TYR A 16 -6.81 -1.01 29.50
C TYR A 16 -6.57 0.14 28.52
N SER A 17 -7.07 1.34 28.83
CA SER A 17 -6.78 2.53 28.02
C SER A 17 -5.30 2.94 28.09
N PRO A 18 -4.76 3.59 27.03
CA PRO A 18 -3.38 4.09 27.02
C PRO A 18 -3.04 4.97 28.25
N ALA A 19 -3.95 5.87 28.63
CA ALA A 19 -3.82 6.70 29.81
C ALA A 19 -3.63 5.87 31.10
N THR A 20 -4.43 4.83 31.29
CA THR A 20 -4.33 3.93 32.46
C THR A 20 -2.98 3.19 32.46
N VAL A 21 -2.54 2.72 31.30
CA VAL A 21 -1.23 2.05 31.16
C VAL A 21 -0.09 3.02 31.48
N CYS A 22 -0.18 4.27 31.04
CA CYS A 22 0.79 5.31 31.32
C CYS A 22 0.88 5.61 32.83
N GLU A 23 -0.25 5.79 33.51
CA GLU A 23 -0.31 5.97 34.96
C GLU A 23 0.34 4.81 35.72
N HIS A 24 0.00 3.57 35.35
CA HIS A 24 0.59 2.37 35.94
C HIS A 24 2.11 2.30 35.69
N ALA A 25 2.57 2.63 34.49
CA ALA A 25 3.99 2.59 34.16
C ALA A 25 4.80 3.62 34.97
N LEU A 26 4.24 4.83 35.16
CA LEU A 26 4.85 5.87 36.01
C LEU A 26 4.89 5.46 37.48
N ALA A 27 3.76 5.00 38.02
CA ALA A 27 3.69 4.53 39.39
C ALA A 27 4.65 3.37 39.63
N PHE A 28 4.75 2.44 38.67
CA PHE A 28 5.66 1.30 38.76
C PHE A 28 7.13 1.70 38.66
N ARG A 29 7.47 2.76 37.92
CA ARG A 29 8.83 3.33 37.89
C ARG A 29 9.20 3.96 39.23
N ASP A 30 8.28 4.69 39.84
CA ASP A 30 8.52 5.46 41.07
C ASP A 30 8.37 4.62 42.35
N TYR A 31 7.81 3.41 42.24
CA TYR A 31 7.53 2.54 43.38
C TYR A 31 8.79 2.28 44.23
N GLU A 32 8.75 2.64 45.51
CA GLU A 32 9.87 2.55 46.48
C GLU A 32 11.10 3.43 46.20
N GLU A 33 11.09 4.28 45.17
CA GLU A 33 12.20 5.17 44.83
C GLU A 33 11.91 6.61 45.29
N LYS A 34 12.74 7.14 46.19
CA LYS A 34 12.57 8.51 46.70
C LYS A 34 13.25 9.58 45.84
N GLU A 35 14.19 9.17 44.99
CA GLU A 35 14.96 10.06 44.11
C GLU A 35 14.78 9.66 42.64
N ILE A 36 14.40 10.64 41.80
CA ILE A 36 14.05 10.42 40.39
C ILE A 36 15.22 9.85 39.57
N ASN A 37 16.45 10.16 39.96
CA ASN A 37 17.68 9.68 39.31
C ASN A 37 18.02 8.22 39.65
N HIS A 38 17.44 7.67 40.72
CA HIS A 38 17.62 6.28 41.13
C HIS A 38 16.56 5.34 40.53
N CYS A 39 15.46 5.89 40.00
CA CYS A 39 14.43 5.11 39.32
C CYS A 39 14.99 4.28 38.16
N LEU A 40 14.77 2.97 38.22
CA LEU A 40 15.11 2.05 37.13
C LEU A 40 14.18 2.26 35.93
N PRO A 41 14.69 2.07 34.69
CA PRO A 41 13.84 2.04 33.51
C PRO A 41 12.81 0.91 33.59
N VAL A 42 11.61 1.17 33.05
CA VAL A 42 10.55 0.16 32.95
C VAL A 42 10.52 -0.42 31.54
N LEU A 43 10.77 -1.72 31.42
CA LEU A 43 10.56 -2.52 30.22
C LEU A 43 9.09 -2.95 30.15
N LEU A 44 8.36 -2.42 29.19
CA LEU A 44 6.97 -2.76 28.93
C LEU A 44 6.89 -3.69 27.72
N LEU A 45 6.46 -4.93 27.93
CA LEU A 45 6.13 -5.87 26.86
C LEU A 45 4.69 -5.63 26.40
N ILE A 46 4.50 -5.41 25.10
CA ILE A 46 3.19 -5.34 24.47
C ILE A 46 3.06 -6.46 23.43
N GLU A 47 1.98 -7.24 23.53
CA GLU A 47 1.73 -8.42 22.67
C GLU A 47 0.48 -8.20 21.82
N ASP A 48 0.52 -8.61 20.55
CA ASP A 48 -0.64 -8.68 19.64
C ASP A 48 -1.53 -7.41 19.65
N TYR A 49 -0.87 -6.25 19.53
CA TYR A 49 -1.48 -4.93 19.69
C TYR A 49 -1.92 -4.29 18.37
N ASP A 50 -2.83 -3.33 18.48
CA ASP A 50 -3.19 -2.40 17.40
C ASP A 50 -2.15 -1.27 17.29
N GLU A 51 -1.72 -0.93 16.07
CA GLU A 51 -0.73 0.14 15.86
C GLU A 51 -1.18 1.49 16.44
N ASP A 52 -2.47 1.82 16.32
CA ASP A 52 -3.01 3.08 16.84
C ASP A 52 -2.90 3.12 18.37
N TYR A 53 -3.16 1.98 19.03
CA TYR A 53 -3.02 1.84 20.48
C TYR A 53 -1.56 1.98 20.94
N LEU A 54 -0.59 1.44 20.19
CA LEU A 54 0.83 1.62 20.51
C LEU A 54 1.25 3.09 20.40
N GLU A 55 0.80 3.79 19.36
CA GLU A 55 1.18 5.20 19.18
C GLU A 55 0.50 6.12 20.18
N GLU A 56 -0.73 5.83 20.61
CA GLU A 56 -1.36 6.50 21.74
C GLU A 56 -0.56 6.30 23.04
N ILE A 57 -0.17 5.06 23.37
CA ILE A 57 0.68 4.78 24.54
C ILE A 57 2.01 5.53 24.46
N ARG A 58 2.64 5.53 23.27
CA ARG A 58 3.90 6.23 23.06
C ARG A 58 3.73 7.73 23.30
N ASN A 59 2.69 8.34 22.75
CA ASN A 59 2.40 9.77 22.94
C ASN A 59 2.14 10.09 24.42
N ASP A 60 1.29 9.31 25.10
CA ASP A 60 0.95 9.51 26.51
C ASP A 60 2.19 9.38 27.41
N LEU A 61 3.04 8.36 27.18
CA LEU A 61 4.29 8.20 27.90
C LEU A 61 5.26 9.36 27.64
N MET A 62 5.37 9.82 26.39
CA MET A 62 6.23 10.97 26.05
C MET A 62 5.75 12.27 26.71
N ASP A 63 4.44 12.51 26.73
CA ASP A 63 3.86 13.70 27.35
C ASP A 63 4.00 13.68 28.88
N ALA A 64 3.84 12.50 29.50
CA ALA A 64 4.09 12.32 30.91
C ALA A 64 5.57 12.56 31.29
N VAL A 65 6.51 12.06 30.49
CA VAL A 65 7.95 12.31 30.70
C VAL A 65 8.27 13.80 30.53
N ALA A 66 7.73 14.44 29.49
CA ALA A 66 7.97 15.87 29.22
C ALA A 66 7.48 16.78 30.36
N THR A 67 6.34 16.43 30.98
CA THR A 67 5.75 17.18 32.10
C THR A 67 6.66 17.19 33.33
N ARG A 68 7.51 16.18 33.52
CA ARG A 68 8.40 16.06 34.68
C ARG A 68 9.68 16.91 34.61
N LYS A 69 9.96 17.61 33.50
CA LYS A 69 11.04 18.63 33.34
C LYS A 69 12.43 18.25 33.90
N ILE A 70 12.83 16.97 33.85
CA ILE A 70 14.14 16.51 34.37
C ILE A 70 14.88 15.70 33.31
N ASN A 71 16.08 16.17 32.95
CA ASN A 71 17.00 15.48 32.04
C ASN A 71 17.67 14.31 32.80
N SER A 72 17.10 13.11 32.70
CA SER A 72 17.75 11.88 33.15
C SER A 72 18.72 11.39 32.07
N PRO A 73 19.95 10.95 32.41
CA PRO A 73 20.85 10.29 31.47
C PRO A 73 20.38 8.86 31.10
N ARG A 74 19.37 8.31 31.79
CA ARG A 74 18.83 6.97 31.56
C ARG A 74 17.43 7.03 30.93
N PRO A 75 17.08 6.08 30.02
CA PRO A 75 15.74 6.00 29.47
C PRO A 75 14.70 5.76 30.57
N TYR A 76 13.51 6.35 30.44
CA TYR A 76 12.41 6.13 31.40
C TYR A 76 11.70 4.81 31.12
N PHE A 77 11.38 4.57 29.85
CA PHE A 77 10.60 3.44 29.39
C PHE A 77 11.30 2.77 28.21
N ILE A 78 11.25 1.45 28.17
CA ILE A 78 11.67 0.64 27.03
C ILE A 78 10.44 -0.13 26.57
N LEU A 79 9.98 0.11 25.36
CA LEU A 79 8.86 -0.62 24.77
C LEU A 79 9.42 -1.82 24.00
N MET A 80 9.04 -3.02 24.41
CA MET A 80 9.31 -4.26 23.68
C MET A 80 8.02 -4.73 23.04
N SER A 81 7.95 -4.58 21.72
CA SER A 81 6.73 -4.84 20.96
C SER A 81 6.79 -6.21 20.27
N CYS A 82 6.00 -7.15 20.77
CA CYS A 82 5.84 -8.47 20.17
C CYS A 82 4.63 -8.46 19.23
N ARG A 83 4.89 -8.39 17.93
CA ARG A 83 3.85 -8.38 16.90
C ARG A 83 3.95 -9.65 16.06
N ARG A 84 2.83 -10.34 15.87
CA ARG A 84 2.74 -11.39 14.85
C ARG A 84 2.89 -10.79 13.46
N SER A 85 3.82 -11.36 12.70
CA SER A 85 4.01 -11.10 11.28
C SER A 85 4.12 -12.44 10.58
N ASN A 86 3.55 -12.59 9.40
CA ASN A 86 3.78 -13.81 8.63
C ASN A 86 5.20 -13.81 8.01
N ASP A 87 5.80 -12.64 7.79
CA ASP A 87 7.17 -12.45 7.30
C ASP A 87 8.01 -11.61 8.28
N PRO A 88 8.39 -12.18 9.44
CA PRO A 88 9.19 -11.48 10.44
C PRO A 88 10.63 -11.20 9.95
N GLU A 89 11.17 -12.04 9.07
CA GLU A 89 12.52 -11.88 8.52
C GLU A 89 12.63 -10.61 7.67
N ARG A 90 11.62 -10.30 6.84
CA ARG A 90 11.59 -9.06 6.07
C ARG A 90 11.53 -7.83 6.95
N LEU A 91 10.75 -7.85 8.03
CA LEU A 91 10.71 -6.75 8.99
C LEU A 91 12.09 -6.56 9.65
N CYS A 92 12.77 -7.66 9.96
CA CYS A 92 14.14 -7.63 10.46
C CYS A 92 15.15 -7.10 9.45
N LYS A 93 15.02 -7.47 8.17
CA LYS A 93 15.84 -6.87 7.10
C LYS A 93 15.56 -5.37 6.95
N ALA A 94 14.32 -4.95 7.16
CA ALA A 94 13.96 -3.55 7.13
C ALA A 94 14.56 -2.77 8.31
N SER A 95 14.53 -3.34 9.53
CA SER A 95 15.05 -2.70 10.75
C SER A 95 15.96 -3.63 11.56
N PRO A 96 17.17 -3.98 11.05
CA PRO A 96 17.99 -5.03 11.62
C PRO A 96 18.57 -4.71 13.01
N LEU A 97 18.58 -3.43 13.39
CA LEU A 97 19.05 -2.98 14.70
C LEU A 97 17.95 -2.94 15.76
N ASP A 98 16.67 -2.84 15.34
CA ASP A 98 15.53 -2.57 16.23
C ASP A 98 14.54 -3.75 16.30
N THR A 99 14.71 -4.78 15.47
CA THR A 99 13.76 -5.88 15.35
C THR A 99 14.47 -7.23 15.32
N VAL A 100 13.85 -8.21 15.98
CA VAL A 100 14.32 -9.60 16.07
C VAL A 100 13.22 -10.51 15.55
N ALA A 101 13.58 -11.40 14.62
CA ALA A 101 12.63 -12.33 14.04
C ALA A 101 12.49 -13.53 14.99
N VAL A 102 11.32 -13.67 15.59
CA VAL A 102 10.96 -14.89 16.33
C VAL A 102 10.22 -15.81 15.37
N THR A 103 10.84 -16.95 15.04
CA THR A 103 10.27 -17.95 14.13
C THR A 103 10.25 -19.33 14.79
N HIS A 104 9.69 -20.33 14.11
CA HIS A 104 9.74 -21.72 14.58
C HIS A 104 11.10 -22.39 14.31
N LYS A 105 12.02 -21.73 13.59
CA LYS A 105 13.40 -22.18 13.39
C LYS A 105 14.27 -21.64 14.52
N LEU A 106 15.09 -22.52 15.09
CA LEU A 106 15.95 -22.22 16.21
C LEU A 106 17.38 -22.01 15.70
N THR A 107 18.10 -21.04 16.26
CA THR A 107 19.55 -20.93 16.11
C THR A 107 20.27 -22.09 16.81
N ASP A 108 21.53 -22.38 16.47
CA ASP A 108 22.26 -23.49 17.08
C ASP A 108 22.41 -23.36 18.61
N SER A 109 22.52 -22.12 19.11
CA SER A 109 22.50 -21.81 20.54
C SER A 109 21.12 -22.09 21.15
N GLU A 110 20.03 -21.65 20.52
CA GLU A 110 18.66 -21.92 20.96
C GLU A 110 18.35 -23.42 20.95
N LYS A 111 18.76 -24.17 19.91
CA LYS A 111 18.59 -25.64 19.86
C LYS A 111 19.20 -26.31 21.08
N THR A 112 20.39 -25.88 21.50
CA THR A 112 21.06 -26.41 22.68
C THR A 112 20.26 -26.11 23.96
N LEU A 113 19.73 -24.89 24.09
CA LEU A 113 18.88 -24.49 25.22
C LEU A 113 17.56 -25.26 25.27
N PHE A 114 16.88 -25.40 24.13
CA PHE A 114 15.63 -26.14 24.00
C PHE A 114 15.81 -27.63 24.32
N LYS A 115 16.84 -28.28 23.77
CA LYS A 115 17.18 -29.67 24.09
C LYS A 115 17.48 -29.87 25.57
N THR A 116 18.30 -29.00 26.16
CA THR A 116 18.60 -29.05 27.60
C THR A 116 17.33 -28.90 28.44
N LYS A 117 16.42 -28.02 28.04
CA LYS A 117 15.15 -27.82 28.73
C LYS A 117 14.22 -29.04 28.57
N LEU A 118 14.19 -29.65 27.38
CA LEU A 118 13.41 -30.86 27.10
C LEU A 118 13.86 -32.03 27.98
N GLU A 119 15.18 -32.25 28.12
CA GLU A 119 15.72 -33.29 29.01
C GLU A 119 15.36 -33.04 30.48
N LYS A 120 15.44 -31.79 30.94
CA LYS A 120 14.98 -31.41 32.29
C LYS A 120 13.48 -31.67 32.51
N LEU A 121 12.65 -31.51 31.48
CA LEU A 121 11.22 -31.77 31.56
C LEU A 121 10.94 -33.28 31.58
N LYS A 122 11.63 -34.08 30.76
CA LYS A 122 11.55 -35.55 30.77
C LYS A 122 11.86 -36.15 32.13
N GLN A 123 12.88 -35.62 32.82
CA GLN A 123 13.29 -36.11 34.14
C GLN A 123 12.30 -35.75 35.25
N LYS A 124 11.50 -34.68 35.08
CA LYS A 124 10.61 -34.15 36.12
C LYS A 124 9.20 -34.74 36.10
N TYR A 125 8.75 -35.28 34.97
CA TYR A 125 7.37 -35.75 34.79
C TYR A 125 7.34 -37.19 34.25
N VAL A 126 6.69 -38.12 34.98
CA VAL A 126 6.60 -39.56 34.66
C VAL A 126 5.72 -39.84 33.43
N GLU A 127 4.65 -39.06 33.27
CA GLU A 127 3.89 -38.95 32.02
C GLU A 127 4.06 -37.52 31.51
N PRO A 128 4.95 -37.29 30.55
CA PRO A 128 5.12 -35.95 30.05
C PRO A 128 4.00 -35.67 29.05
N LYS A 129 2.90 -35.11 29.57
CA LYS A 129 1.95 -34.32 28.78
C LYS A 129 2.68 -33.04 28.35
N PHE A 130 3.66 -33.19 27.47
CA PHE A 130 4.43 -32.06 26.96
C PHE A 130 3.45 -31.10 26.28
N ILE A 131 3.72 -29.80 26.40
CA ILE A 131 3.07 -28.82 25.54
C ILE A 131 3.47 -29.23 24.10
N LEU A 132 2.55 -29.80 23.32
CA LEU A 132 2.83 -30.32 21.97
C LEU A 132 3.66 -29.32 21.14
N THR A 133 3.43 -28.01 21.32
CA THR A 133 4.17 -26.94 20.64
C THR A 133 5.66 -27.01 20.95
N PHE A 134 6.02 -27.25 22.21
CA PHE A 134 7.40 -27.26 22.67
C PHE A 134 8.18 -28.42 22.05
N VAL A 135 7.57 -29.60 21.96
CA VAL A 135 8.19 -30.79 21.34
C VAL A 135 8.38 -30.56 19.85
N LEU A 136 7.33 -30.13 19.15
CA LEU A 136 7.41 -29.83 17.72
C LEU A 136 8.43 -28.72 17.42
N MET A 137 8.53 -27.71 18.29
CA MET A 137 9.50 -26.62 18.15
C MET A 137 10.95 -27.08 18.40
N CYS A 138 11.19 -28.06 19.28
CA CYS A 138 12.53 -28.64 19.49
C CYS A 138 13.08 -29.28 18.20
N GLU A 139 12.19 -29.82 17.37
CA GLU A 139 12.49 -30.37 16.05
C GLU A 139 12.22 -29.37 14.92
N GLU A 140 12.04 -28.08 15.25
CA GLU A 140 11.85 -26.98 14.30
C GLU A 140 10.67 -27.19 13.33
N PHE A 141 9.64 -27.93 13.75
CA PHE A 141 8.53 -28.37 12.90
C PHE A 141 9.00 -29.04 11.60
N ASN A 142 10.09 -29.81 11.66
CA ASN A 142 10.59 -30.60 10.54
C ASN A 142 9.46 -31.42 9.89
N GLU A 143 9.34 -31.36 8.56
CA GLU A 143 8.21 -31.95 7.84
C GLU A 143 8.07 -33.46 8.08
N THR A 144 9.17 -34.20 8.07
CA THR A 144 9.18 -35.65 8.35
C THR A 144 8.77 -35.92 9.79
N TYR A 145 9.31 -35.15 10.74
CA TYR A 145 8.92 -35.29 12.15
C TYR A 145 7.44 -35.01 12.38
N VAL A 146 6.90 -33.94 11.78
CA VAL A 146 5.47 -33.59 11.87
C VAL A 146 4.60 -34.69 11.24
N ARG A 147 5.00 -35.20 10.08
CA ARG A 147 4.32 -36.31 9.39
C ARG A 147 4.26 -37.55 10.26
N ASP A 148 5.40 -37.97 10.80
CA ASP A 148 5.47 -39.16 11.65
C ASP A 148 4.68 -38.93 12.93
N PHE A 149 4.85 -37.79 13.59
CA PHE A 149 4.13 -37.42 14.80
C PHE A 149 2.60 -37.47 14.62
N VAL A 150 2.09 -36.86 13.55
CA VAL A 150 0.65 -36.91 13.22
C VAL A 150 0.23 -38.34 12.88
N GLY A 151 1.06 -39.09 12.16
CA GLY A 151 0.77 -40.49 11.83
C GLY A 151 0.61 -41.38 13.06
N HIS A 152 1.47 -41.20 14.07
CA HIS A 152 1.35 -41.92 15.34
C HIS A 152 0.11 -41.50 16.12
N ILE A 153 -0.23 -40.20 16.16
CA ILE A 153 -1.43 -39.73 16.84
C ILE A 153 -2.69 -40.25 16.16
N LEU A 154 -2.74 -40.27 14.84
CA LEU A 154 -3.91 -40.71 14.07
C LEU A 154 -4.00 -42.24 13.90
N GLN A 155 -3.10 -42.99 14.53
CA GLN A 155 -3.11 -44.45 14.46
C GLN A 155 -4.44 -45.00 14.99
N ASP A 156 -5.01 -45.95 14.26
CA ASP A 156 -6.27 -46.65 14.56
C ASP A 156 -7.49 -45.72 14.73
N ILE A 157 -7.46 -44.52 14.14
CA ILE A 157 -8.57 -43.57 14.22
C ILE A 157 -9.81 -44.08 13.46
N ASP A 158 -10.98 -43.99 14.11
CA ASP A 158 -12.25 -44.27 13.45
C ASP A 158 -12.63 -43.10 12.51
N HIS A 159 -12.48 -43.34 11.20
CA HIS A 159 -12.82 -42.37 10.15
C HIS A 159 -14.32 -42.06 10.05
N SER A 160 -15.20 -42.90 10.61
CA SER A 160 -16.66 -42.72 10.56
C SER A 160 -17.22 -41.89 11.72
N SER A 161 -16.42 -41.71 12.77
CA SER A 161 -16.81 -41.02 13.99
C SER A 161 -17.11 -39.52 13.78
N ARG A 162 -17.92 -38.95 14.68
CA ARG A 162 -18.21 -37.52 14.66
C ARG A 162 -16.98 -36.68 15.02
N ASP A 163 -16.21 -37.08 16.01
CA ASP A 163 -15.03 -36.33 16.42
C ASP A 163 -13.92 -36.33 15.36
N THR A 164 -13.75 -37.41 14.57
CA THR A 164 -12.87 -37.36 13.38
C THR A 164 -13.37 -36.35 12.33
N ARG A 165 -14.68 -36.28 12.07
CA ARG A 165 -15.24 -35.24 11.18
C ARG A 165 -15.03 -33.84 11.74
N LEU A 166 -15.16 -33.65 13.05
CA LEU A 166 -14.84 -32.38 13.70
C LEU A 166 -13.36 -32.03 13.51
N MET A 167 -12.45 -33.00 13.62
CA MET A 167 -11.02 -32.82 13.36
C MET A 167 -10.75 -32.38 11.93
N HIS A 168 -11.43 -32.95 10.92
CA HIS A 168 -11.33 -32.48 9.53
C HIS A 168 -11.72 -31.01 9.39
N TYR A 169 -12.83 -30.58 10.00
CA TYR A 169 -13.31 -29.20 9.89
C TYR A 169 -12.38 -28.20 10.58
N VAL A 170 -11.92 -28.52 11.79
CA VAL A 170 -10.97 -27.67 12.52
C VAL A 170 -9.62 -27.62 11.79
N ALA A 171 -9.14 -28.73 11.24
CA ALA A 171 -7.91 -28.79 10.46
C ALA A 171 -8.01 -27.97 9.17
N LEU A 172 -9.13 -28.07 8.45
CA LEU A 172 -9.40 -27.27 7.25
C LEU A 172 -9.33 -25.77 7.56
N LEU A 173 -10.04 -25.33 8.60
CA LEU A 173 -10.04 -23.92 9.01
C LEU A 173 -8.66 -23.47 9.50
N ASN A 174 -8.01 -24.21 10.39
CA ASN A 174 -6.74 -23.80 10.98
C ASN A 174 -5.57 -23.82 10.00
N PHE A 175 -5.65 -24.62 8.94
CA PHE A 175 -4.67 -24.62 7.86
C PHE A 175 -4.86 -23.42 6.92
N TYR A 176 -6.06 -23.22 6.37
CA TYR A 176 -6.31 -22.19 5.35
C TYR A 176 -6.67 -20.82 5.91
N VAL A 177 -7.15 -20.76 7.15
CA VAL A 177 -7.47 -19.53 7.90
C VAL A 177 -6.66 -19.54 9.19
N PRO A 178 -5.38 -19.11 9.14
CA PRO A 178 -4.52 -19.07 10.32
C PRO A 178 -5.17 -18.32 11.49
N ASN A 179 -4.99 -18.86 12.70
CA ASN A 179 -5.60 -18.38 13.95
C ASN A 179 -7.13 -18.53 14.07
N SER A 180 -7.80 -19.18 13.11
CA SER A 180 -9.19 -19.57 13.30
C SER A 180 -9.36 -20.50 14.50
N TYR A 181 -10.58 -20.53 15.04
CA TYR A 181 -10.98 -21.41 16.12
C TYR A 181 -12.46 -21.71 16.00
N VAL A 182 -12.90 -22.76 16.68
CA VAL A 182 -14.31 -23.12 16.79
C VAL A 182 -14.68 -23.01 18.26
N SER A 183 -15.75 -22.28 18.62
CA SER A 183 -16.10 -22.18 20.04
C SER A 183 -16.50 -23.55 20.60
N LEU A 184 -16.23 -23.79 21.88
CA LEU A 184 -16.54 -25.06 22.55
C LEU A 184 -18.01 -25.44 22.37
N SER A 185 -18.92 -24.46 22.40
CA SER A 185 -20.34 -24.68 22.14
C SER A 185 -20.66 -25.22 20.74
N HIS A 186 -19.91 -24.80 19.71
CA HIS A 186 -20.11 -25.33 18.36
C HIS A 186 -19.68 -26.79 18.30
N CYS A 187 -18.53 -27.12 18.91
CA CYS A 187 -18.03 -28.48 18.99
C CYS A 187 -19.01 -29.40 19.72
N GLU A 188 -19.53 -28.97 20.87
CA GLU A 188 -20.53 -29.71 21.64
C GLU A 188 -21.83 -29.92 20.87
N ALA A 189 -22.38 -28.86 20.28
CA ALA A 189 -23.60 -28.94 19.49
C ALA A 189 -23.46 -29.92 18.31
N PHE A 190 -22.30 -29.91 17.66
CA PHE A 190 -21.98 -30.83 16.57
C PHE A 190 -21.84 -32.28 17.05
N LEU A 191 -21.19 -32.51 18.19
CA LEU A 191 -21.07 -33.84 18.80
C LEU A 191 -22.43 -34.35 19.34
N GLY A 192 -23.38 -33.46 19.61
CA GLY A 192 -24.70 -33.77 20.17
C GLY A 192 -24.73 -33.73 21.70
N LEU A 193 -23.83 -32.95 22.32
CA LEU A 193 -23.74 -32.77 23.77
C LEU A 193 -24.71 -31.67 24.23
N GLY A 194 -25.33 -31.85 25.40
CA GLY A 194 -26.35 -30.96 25.95
C GLY A 194 -25.83 -29.60 26.43
N ALA A 195 -26.71 -28.59 26.50
CA ALA A 195 -26.37 -27.27 27.04
C ALA A 195 -26.36 -27.30 28.57
N TYR A 196 -25.16 -27.38 29.18
CA TYR A 196 -25.00 -27.32 30.63
C TYR A 196 -24.76 -25.89 31.14
N THR A 197 -25.27 -25.59 32.34
CA THR A 197 -25.09 -24.30 33.03
C THR A 197 -23.76 -24.19 33.79
N GLU A 198 -23.05 -25.30 34.06
CA GLU A 198 -21.80 -25.31 34.83
C GLU A 198 -20.54 -25.55 33.98
N THR A 199 -19.59 -24.60 34.03
CA THR A 199 -18.40 -24.56 33.14
C THR A 199 -17.37 -25.68 33.37
N LYS A 200 -17.15 -26.12 34.63
CA LYS A 200 -16.16 -27.18 34.93
C LYS A 200 -16.64 -28.56 34.48
N SER A 201 -17.92 -28.84 34.68
CA SER A 201 -18.59 -30.07 34.25
C SER A 201 -18.64 -30.16 32.71
N ARG A 202 -18.82 -29.02 32.05
CA ARG A 202 -18.85 -28.89 30.59
C ARG A 202 -17.52 -29.23 29.90
N ALA A 203 -16.40 -28.68 30.36
CA ALA A 203 -15.09 -28.98 29.77
C ALA A 203 -14.63 -30.43 30.01
N TYR A 204 -15.07 -31.04 31.12
CA TYR A 204 -14.87 -32.45 31.39
C TYR A 204 -15.69 -33.32 30.44
N ASP A 205 -16.98 -33.00 30.25
CA ASP A 205 -17.90 -33.74 29.36
C ASP A 205 -17.45 -33.70 27.89
N PHE A 206 -17.01 -32.53 27.40
CA PHE A 206 -16.44 -32.44 26.06
C PHE A 206 -15.22 -33.37 25.90
N LYS A 207 -14.27 -33.35 26.84
CA LYS A 207 -13.08 -34.20 26.77
C LYS A 207 -13.38 -35.68 26.96
N SER A 208 -14.43 -36.07 27.67
CA SER A 208 -14.81 -37.48 27.83
C SER A 208 -15.49 -38.06 26.59
N ASN A 209 -16.09 -37.22 25.74
CA ASN A 209 -16.77 -37.64 24.50
C ASN A 209 -15.87 -37.60 23.26
N LEU A 210 -14.61 -37.23 23.41
CA LEU A 210 -13.60 -37.26 22.34
C LEU A 210 -12.78 -38.55 22.42
N SER A 211 -12.39 -39.09 21.25
CA SER A 211 -11.35 -40.10 21.16
C SER A 211 -10.03 -39.61 21.76
N GLU A 212 -9.15 -40.55 22.11
CA GLU A 212 -7.83 -40.22 22.65
C GLU A 212 -7.03 -39.34 21.69
N GLN A 213 -7.12 -39.66 20.40
CA GLN A 213 -6.50 -38.94 19.29
C GLN A 213 -6.99 -37.49 19.22
N ALA A 214 -8.31 -37.27 19.24
CA ALA A 214 -8.89 -35.93 19.21
C ALA A 214 -8.50 -35.09 20.44
N ARG A 215 -8.42 -35.71 21.63
CA ARG A 215 -7.99 -35.04 22.87
C ARG A 215 -6.53 -34.58 22.84
N MET A 216 -5.66 -35.31 22.13
CA MET A 216 -4.25 -34.92 21.99
C MET A 216 -4.08 -33.75 21.01
N ILE A 217 -4.94 -33.67 19.99
CA ILE A 217 -4.86 -32.67 18.92
C ILE A 217 -5.52 -31.34 19.31
N PHE A 218 -6.68 -31.42 19.96
CA PHE A 218 -7.45 -30.23 20.30
C PHE A 218 -6.92 -29.51 21.53
N ILE A 219 -6.68 -28.20 21.35
CA ILE A 219 -6.32 -27.29 22.41
C ILE A 219 -7.51 -26.40 22.72
N GLU A 220 -7.86 -26.36 23.99
CA GLU A 220 -8.82 -25.43 24.55
C GLU A 220 -8.13 -24.13 24.93
N LEU A 221 -8.56 -23.01 24.35
CA LEU A 221 -8.16 -21.67 24.73
C LEU A 221 -9.33 -20.96 25.39
N ARG A 222 -9.03 -20.16 26.42
CA ARG A 222 -10.04 -19.34 27.09
C ARG A 222 -9.73 -17.87 26.87
N GLU A 223 -10.66 -17.17 26.23
CA GLU A 223 -10.53 -15.73 26.02
C GLU A 223 -10.77 -14.97 27.33
N SER A 224 -9.89 -14.03 27.65
CA SER A 224 -9.89 -13.34 28.94
C SER A 224 -11.01 -12.30 29.11
N THR A 225 -11.58 -11.83 28.00
CA THR A 225 -12.61 -10.79 27.96
C THR A 225 -14.02 -11.36 27.88
N THR A 226 -14.24 -12.33 26.98
CA THR A 226 -15.56 -12.94 26.73
C THR A 226 -15.80 -14.18 27.59
N TYR A 227 -14.75 -14.73 28.21
CA TYR A 227 -14.74 -16.03 28.90
C TYR A 227 -15.16 -17.23 28.02
N ILE A 228 -15.26 -17.04 26.70
CA ILE A 228 -15.61 -18.11 25.76
C ILE A 228 -14.43 -19.06 25.65
N SER A 229 -14.69 -20.35 25.88
CA SER A 229 -13.75 -21.43 25.53
C SER A 229 -13.82 -21.71 24.04
N SER A 230 -12.68 -21.85 23.39
CA SER A 230 -12.55 -22.20 21.98
C SER A 230 -11.59 -23.36 21.78
N VAL A 231 -11.85 -24.14 20.74
CA VAL A 231 -11.08 -25.31 20.34
C VAL A 231 -10.33 -25.00 19.05
N ARG A 232 -9.05 -25.34 19.02
CA ARG A 232 -8.22 -25.25 17.82
C ARG A 232 -7.11 -26.31 17.80
N ILE A 233 -6.50 -26.47 16.64
CA ILE A 233 -5.24 -27.19 16.46
C ILE A 233 -4.09 -26.21 16.70
N ILE A 234 -3.04 -26.72 17.33
CA ILE A 234 -1.92 -25.95 17.88
C ILE A 234 -1.18 -25.07 16.86
N HIS A 235 -1.05 -25.56 15.63
CA HIS A 235 -0.24 -24.94 14.59
C HIS A 235 -0.73 -25.33 13.20
N CYS A 236 -0.62 -24.42 12.23
CA CYS A 236 -1.10 -24.63 10.86
C CYS A 236 -0.39 -25.79 10.14
N LEU A 237 0.88 -26.05 10.43
CA LEU A 237 1.61 -27.19 9.86
C LEU A 237 1.08 -28.54 10.37
N VAL A 238 0.66 -28.60 11.64
CA VAL A 238 0.02 -29.79 12.20
C VAL A 238 -1.37 -29.97 11.61
N ALA A 239 -2.14 -28.87 11.50
CA ALA A 239 -3.44 -28.89 10.84
C ALA A 239 -3.35 -29.33 9.37
N LYS A 240 -2.35 -28.85 8.62
CA LYS A 240 -2.05 -29.26 7.24
C LYS A 240 -1.84 -30.76 7.15
N GLU A 241 -1.01 -31.30 8.04
CA GLU A 241 -0.65 -32.71 8.02
C GLU A 241 -1.82 -33.61 8.47
N ILE A 242 -2.58 -33.21 9.49
CA ILE A 242 -3.83 -33.88 9.89
C ILE A 242 -4.80 -33.91 8.70
N LEU A 243 -5.00 -32.76 8.06
CA LEU A 243 -5.87 -32.67 6.89
C LEU A 243 -5.34 -33.60 5.80
N TYR A 244 -4.06 -33.61 5.48
CA TYR A 244 -3.48 -34.49 4.45
C TYR A 244 -3.68 -35.98 4.77
N GLN A 245 -3.34 -36.43 5.99
CA GLN A 245 -3.38 -37.84 6.37
C GLN A 245 -4.82 -38.37 6.53
N LEU A 246 -5.72 -37.56 7.10
CA LEU A 246 -7.13 -37.94 7.21
C LEU A 246 -7.89 -37.84 5.87
N SER A 247 -7.33 -37.13 4.88
CA SER A 247 -7.95 -36.91 3.57
C SER A 247 -7.35 -37.77 2.46
N ARG A 248 -6.54 -38.80 2.77
CA ARG A 248 -5.90 -39.67 1.75
C ARG A 248 -6.86 -40.21 0.69
N ASN A 249 -8.15 -40.37 1.04
CA ASN A 249 -9.20 -40.85 0.14
C ASN A 249 -10.34 -39.83 -0.12
N GLN A 250 -10.26 -38.61 0.43
CA GLN A 250 -11.34 -37.62 0.32
C GLN A 250 -10.79 -36.27 -0.16
N PRO A 251 -11.27 -35.73 -1.28
CA PRO A 251 -10.88 -34.40 -1.73
C PRO A 251 -11.27 -33.31 -0.73
N GLN A 252 -10.46 -32.27 -0.59
CA GLN A 252 -10.72 -31.22 0.40
C GLN A 252 -11.97 -30.40 0.07
N SER A 253 -12.32 -30.29 -1.22
CA SER A 253 -13.61 -29.74 -1.65
C SER A 253 -14.80 -30.48 -1.06
N GLN A 254 -14.72 -31.81 -0.92
CA GLN A 254 -15.76 -32.62 -0.32
C GLN A 254 -15.85 -32.40 1.19
N ILE A 255 -14.71 -32.25 1.88
CA ILE A 255 -14.69 -31.93 3.32
C ILE A 255 -15.35 -30.57 3.56
N ALA A 256 -15.01 -29.56 2.75
CA ALA A 256 -15.65 -28.26 2.82
C ALA A 256 -17.15 -28.32 2.49
N MET A 257 -17.56 -29.14 1.51
CA MET A 257 -18.97 -29.34 1.19
C MET A 257 -19.73 -29.98 2.37
N SER A 258 -19.14 -31.00 3.00
CA SER A 258 -19.72 -31.61 4.20
C SER A 258 -19.82 -30.60 5.34
N LEU A 259 -18.78 -29.79 5.59
CA LEU A 259 -18.83 -28.71 6.57
C LEU A 259 -20.01 -27.76 6.34
N LEU A 260 -20.23 -27.31 5.10
CA LEU A 260 -21.34 -26.43 4.73
C LEU A 260 -22.73 -27.06 4.92
N GLN A 261 -22.82 -28.40 4.93
CA GLN A 261 -24.09 -29.12 5.12
C GLN A 261 -24.44 -29.33 6.60
N GLU A 262 -23.50 -29.10 7.53
CA GLU A 262 -23.71 -29.30 8.97
C GLU A 262 -24.48 -28.13 9.61
N ARG A 263 -25.81 -28.14 9.48
CA ARG A 263 -26.72 -27.08 9.97
C ARG A 263 -26.48 -26.67 11.42
N MET A 264 -26.17 -27.63 12.30
CA MET A 264 -25.93 -27.38 13.73
C MET A 264 -24.81 -26.36 13.97
N LEU A 265 -23.76 -26.36 13.12
CA LEU A 265 -22.65 -25.42 13.25
C LEU A 265 -23.06 -23.99 12.85
N PHE A 266 -24.02 -23.81 11.93
CA PHE A 266 -24.45 -22.49 11.47
C PHE A 266 -25.64 -21.92 12.25
N GLU A 267 -26.42 -22.77 12.91
CA GLU A 267 -27.57 -22.40 13.75
C GLU A 267 -27.17 -22.11 15.21
N ASN A 268 -26.02 -22.62 15.68
CA ASN A 268 -25.54 -22.38 17.03
C ASN A 268 -25.30 -20.87 17.28
N ARG A 269 -25.70 -20.38 18.45
CA ARG A 269 -25.70 -18.94 18.76
C ARG A 269 -24.37 -18.41 19.29
N PHE A 270 -23.66 -19.18 20.12
CA PHE A 270 -22.49 -18.70 20.85
C PHE A 270 -21.21 -18.75 19.99
N GLY A 271 -20.65 -17.58 19.68
CA GLY A 271 -19.47 -17.45 18.80
C GLY A 271 -19.79 -17.61 17.30
N ARG A 272 -21.07 -17.43 16.94
CA ARG A 272 -21.58 -17.65 15.57
C ARG A 272 -20.97 -16.69 14.56
N GLU A 273 -20.82 -15.43 14.94
CA GLU A 273 -20.32 -14.37 14.06
C GLU A 273 -18.86 -14.63 13.69
N GLU A 274 -18.03 -15.03 14.66
CA GLU A 274 -16.63 -15.42 14.43
C GLU A 274 -16.54 -16.67 13.56
N PHE A 275 -17.37 -17.68 13.82
CA PHE A 275 -17.40 -18.89 13.00
C PHE A 275 -17.79 -18.58 11.55
N ILE A 276 -18.86 -17.81 11.33
CA ILE A 276 -19.28 -17.36 9.98
C ILE A 276 -18.17 -16.54 9.31
N LYS A 277 -17.48 -15.68 10.07
CA LYS A 277 -16.31 -14.93 9.57
C LYS A 277 -15.19 -15.86 9.12
N PHE A 278 -14.86 -16.91 9.89
CA PHE A 278 -13.83 -17.88 9.47
C PHE A 278 -14.26 -18.69 8.24
N ILE A 279 -15.53 -19.09 8.15
CA ILE A 279 -16.06 -19.76 6.95
C ILE A 279 -15.98 -18.81 5.76
N ARG A 280 -16.39 -17.56 5.92
CA ARG A 280 -16.23 -16.53 4.87
C ARG A 280 -14.78 -16.43 4.44
N ASP A 281 -13.85 -16.28 5.39
CA ASP A 281 -12.42 -16.13 5.11
C ASP A 281 -11.84 -17.34 4.35
N LEU A 282 -12.28 -18.56 4.68
CA LEU A 282 -11.90 -19.79 3.98
C LEU A 282 -12.17 -19.69 2.47
N PHE A 283 -13.27 -19.05 2.06
CA PHE A 283 -13.67 -18.97 0.65
C PHE A 283 -13.22 -17.70 -0.07
N ILE A 284 -13.15 -16.56 0.61
CA ILE A 284 -12.94 -15.26 -0.05
C ILE A 284 -11.68 -14.50 0.39
N ARG A 285 -11.08 -14.83 1.53
CA ARG A 285 -9.90 -14.09 2.03
C ARG A 285 -8.68 -14.46 1.22
N ARG A 286 -8.20 -13.52 0.42
CA ARG A 286 -6.94 -13.64 -0.33
C ARG A 286 -5.77 -13.28 0.56
N ASP A 287 -4.68 -14.01 0.39
CA ASP A 287 -3.38 -13.67 0.97
C ASP A 287 -2.81 -12.50 0.16
N LYS A 288 -2.39 -11.44 0.86
CA LYS A 288 -1.71 -10.29 0.29
C LYS A 288 -0.49 -9.92 1.12
N ARG A 289 0.69 -9.88 0.48
CA ARG A 289 1.93 -9.39 1.10
C ARG A 289 1.78 -8.00 1.70
N SER A 290 0.96 -7.17 1.05
CA SER A 290 0.67 -5.81 1.51
C SER A 290 -0.13 -5.74 2.83
N ARG A 291 -0.77 -6.85 3.24
CA ARG A 291 -1.47 -7.03 4.53
C ARG A 291 -0.63 -7.85 5.53
N GLY A 292 0.59 -8.24 5.14
CA GLY A 292 1.49 -9.01 5.97
C GLY A 292 1.45 -10.52 5.72
N ASP A 293 0.79 -11.02 4.66
CA ASP A 293 0.83 -12.44 4.27
C ASP A 293 2.12 -12.82 3.52
N ASN A 294 2.44 -14.11 3.42
CA ASN A 294 3.70 -14.58 2.81
C ASN A 294 3.69 -14.49 1.28
N THR A 295 2.50 -14.64 0.70
CA THR A 295 2.28 -14.70 -0.74
C THR A 295 1.16 -13.75 -1.14
N ASP A 296 1.11 -13.42 -2.42
CA ASP A 296 -0.06 -12.79 -3.01
C ASP A 296 -0.84 -13.87 -3.77
N SER A 297 -2.05 -14.18 -3.28
CA SER A 297 -2.97 -15.12 -3.91
C SER A 297 -4.03 -14.40 -4.76
N LEU A 298 -4.52 -15.08 -5.78
CA LEU A 298 -5.59 -14.64 -6.67
C LEU A 298 -6.96 -14.90 -6.05
N PHE A 299 -7.12 -16.07 -5.40
CA PHE A 299 -8.29 -16.49 -4.64
C PHE A 299 -7.91 -16.81 -3.20
N SER A 300 -8.85 -17.26 -2.36
CA SER A 300 -8.44 -17.78 -1.05
C SER A 300 -7.49 -18.97 -1.24
N PRO A 301 -6.53 -19.18 -0.30
CA PRO A 301 -5.60 -20.31 -0.39
C PRO A 301 -6.30 -21.67 -0.56
N PHE A 302 -7.48 -21.83 0.05
CA PHE A 302 -8.32 -23.02 -0.13
C PHE A 302 -8.84 -23.16 -1.56
N ILE A 303 -9.43 -22.10 -2.12
CA ILE A 303 -9.96 -22.16 -3.50
C ILE A 303 -8.84 -22.41 -4.50
N GLU A 304 -7.68 -21.79 -4.33
CA GLU A 304 -6.52 -22.08 -5.18
C GLU A 304 -6.04 -23.53 -5.06
N HIS A 305 -6.05 -24.10 -3.84
CA HIS A 305 -5.73 -25.50 -3.65
C HIS A 305 -6.71 -26.39 -4.42
N VAL A 306 -8.02 -26.18 -4.28
CA VAL A 306 -9.03 -26.99 -4.97
C VAL A 306 -8.87 -26.89 -6.50
N CYS A 307 -8.61 -25.70 -7.03
CA CYS A 307 -8.34 -25.54 -8.47
C CYS A 307 -7.09 -26.29 -8.94
N LYS A 308 -6.02 -26.32 -8.14
CA LYS A 308 -4.71 -26.90 -8.51
C LYS A 308 -4.65 -28.42 -8.28
N ALA A 309 -5.17 -28.89 -7.16
CA ALA A 309 -5.06 -30.28 -6.71
C ALA A 309 -6.27 -31.14 -7.13
N GLU A 310 -7.41 -30.51 -7.43
CA GLU A 310 -8.61 -31.20 -7.87
C GLU A 310 -9.04 -30.69 -9.25
N ASP A 311 -10.00 -29.78 -9.32
CA ASP A 311 -10.49 -29.17 -10.55
C ASP A 311 -11.24 -27.85 -10.27
N CYS A 312 -11.28 -26.97 -11.26
CA CYS A 312 -11.97 -25.68 -11.20
C CYS A 312 -13.48 -25.81 -10.98
N GLU A 313 -14.16 -26.85 -11.51
CA GLU A 313 -15.60 -27.02 -11.32
C GLU A 313 -15.96 -27.34 -9.87
N LYS A 314 -15.09 -28.09 -9.18
CA LYS A 314 -15.28 -28.37 -7.75
C LYS A 314 -15.12 -27.11 -6.91
N ALA A 315 -14.17 -26.25 -7.27
CA ALA A 315 -14.01 -24.94 -6.63
C ALA A 315 -15.24 -24.05 -6.86
N ILE A 316 -15.80 -24.03 -8.08
CA ILE A 316 -17.05 -23.33 -8.39
C ILE A 316 -18.21 -23.90 -7.56
N ALA A 317 -18.35 -25.22 -7.50
CA ALA A 317 -19.44 -25.89 -6.80
C ALA A 317 -19.42 -25.59 -5.29
N VAL A 318 -18.27 -25.70 -4.63
CA VAL A 318 -18.16 -25.42 -3.19
C VAL A 318 -18.36 -23.94 -2.88
N LEU A 319 -17.83 -23.04 -3.73
CA LEU A 319 -18.03 -21.60 -3.56
C LEU A 319 -19.49 -21.19 -3.76
N LYS A 320 -20.20 -21.82 -4.71
CA LYS A 320 -21.65 -21.64 -4.92
C LYS A 320 -22.47 -22.16 -3.74
N ALA A 321 -22.10 -23.30 -3.16
CA ALA A 321 -22.75 -23.82 -1.95
C ALA A 321 -22.59 -22.85 -0.77
N ALA A 322 -21.39 -22.29 -0.58
CA ALA A 322 -21.14 -21.27 0.43
C ALA A 322 -21.94 -19.97 0.18
N TYR A 323 -22.05 -19.54 -1.08
CA TYR A 323 -22.88 -18.39 -1.48
C TYR A 323 -24.36 -18.56 -1.08
N GLU A 324 -24.95 -19.72 -1.37
CA GLU A 324 -26.35 -20.00 -1.00
C GLU A 324 -26.54 -20.07 0.52
N LEU A 325 -25.59 -20.66 1.24
CA LEU A 325 -25.65 -20.81 2.70
C LEU A 325 -25.50 -19.47 3.44
N LEU A 326 -24.57 -18.62 3.02
CA LEU A 326 -24.22 -17.37 3.70
C LEU A 326 -25.05 -16.16 3.24
N GLY A 327 -26.29 -16.40 2.79
CA GLY A 327 -27.24 -15.33 2.51
C GLY A 327 -26.98 -14.57 1.22
N LYS A 328 -26.38 -15.20 0.21
CA LYS A 328 -26.18 -14.63 -1.14
C LYS A 328 -25.33 -13.37 -1.16
N ASP A 329 -24.24 -13.40 -0.40
CA ASP A 329 -23.33 -12.27 -0.29
C ASP A 329 -22.69 -11.89 -1.64
N ALA A 330 -22.65 -10.58 -1.93
CA ALA A 330 -22.15 -10.04 -3.19
C ALA A 330 -20.68 -10.37 -3.48
N PHE A 331 -19.82 -10.50 -2.46
CA PHE A 331 -18.41 -10.81 -2.63
C PHE A 331 -18.18 -12.27 -2.99
N PHE A 332 -19.07 -13.18 -2.61
CA PHE A 332 -19.06 -14.56 -3.12
C PHE A 332 -19.42 -14.59 -4.60
N ALA A 333 -20.47 -13.86 -5.02
CA ALA A 333 -20.82 -13.71 -6.43
C ALA A 333 -19.68 -13.06 -7.24
N GLN A 334 -18.99 -12.08 -6.65
CA GLN A 334 -17.78 -11.50 -7.23
C GLN A 334 -16.65 -12.55 -7.38
N GLN A 335 -16.39 -13.37 -6.36
CA GLN A 335 -15.38 -14.44 -6.47
C GLN A 335 -15.73 -15.46 -7.55
N LEU A 336 -17.02 -15.84 -7.66
CA LEU A 336 -17.50 -16.71 -8.74
C LEU A 336 -17.24 -16.09 -10.11
N ALA A 337 -17.57 -14.81 -10.30
CA ALA A 337 -17.28 -14.10 -11.54
C ALA A 337 -15.78 -14.13 -11.89
N ARG A 338 -14.93 -13.89 -10.88
CA ARG A 338 -13.46 -13.94 -11.01
C ARG A 338 -12.96 -15.32 -11.37
N LEU A 339 -13.52 -16.38 -10.78
CA LEU A 339 -13.16 -17.76 -11.11
C LEU A 339 -13.57 -18.10 -12.54
N HIS A 340 -14.76 -17.70 -12.97
CA HIS A 340 -15.23 -17.95 -14.34
C HIS A 340 -14.40 -17.23 -15.42
N TYR A 341 -14.08 -15.92 -15.28
CA TYR A 341 -13.30 -15.24 -16.34
C TYR A 341 -11.84 -15.69 -16.40
N ASN A 342 -11.27 -16.15 -15.28
CA ASN A 342 -9.91 -16.70 -15.28
C ASN A 342 -9.85 -18.10 -15.93
N ASN A 343 -10.99 -18.79 -16.03
CA ASN A 343 -11.14 -20.06 -16.75
C ASN A 343 -11.82 -19.86 -18.12
N GLU A 344 -11.77 -18.66 -18.69
CA GLU A 344 -12.30 -18.31 -20.03
C GLU A 344 -13.82 -18.54 -20.22
N LYS A 345 -14.58 -18.65 -19.12
CA LYS A 345 -16.05 -18.79 -19.11
C LYS A 345 -16.72 -17.42 -18.98
N PHE A 346 -16.62 -16.60 -20.02
CA PHE A 346 -16.98 -15.18 -19.94
C PHE A 346 -18.48 -14.91 -19.74
N GLU A 347 -19.38 -15.73 -20.28
CA GLU A 347 -20.83 -15.54 -20.08
C GLU A 347 -21.26 -15.85 -18.63
N ASP A 348 -20.72 -16.92 -18.03
CA ASP A 348 -20.94 -17.20 -16.60
C ASP A 348 -20.34 -16.09 -15.73
N ALA A 349 -19.15 -15.60 -16.09
CA ALA A 349 -18.52 -14.50 -15.37
C ALA A 349 -19.38 -13.22 -15.40
N LYS A 350 -19.97 -12.93 -16.57
CA LYS A 350 -20.91 -11.83 -16.77
C LYS A 350 -22.21 -12.01 -15.99
N TYR A 351 -22.73 -13.24 -15.89
CA TYR A 351 -23.89 -13.54 -15.05
C TYR A 351 -23.58 -13.25 -13.57
N TRP A 352 -22.50 -13.85 -13.05
CA TRP A 352 -22.15 -13.73 -11.62
C TRP A 352 -21.78 -12.31 -11.20
N VAL A 353 -21.09 -11.54 -12.05
CA VAL A 353 -20.82 -10.14 -11.75
C VAL A 353 -22.09 -9.29 -11.80
N GLY A 354 -23.05 -9.66 -12.66
CA GLY A 354 -24.40 -9.08 -12.66
C GLY A 354 -25.13 -9.33 -11.35
N VAL A 355 -25.06 -10.56 -10.82
CA VAL A 355 -25.60 -10.91 -9.50
C VAL A 355 -24.93 -10.09 -8.40
N ALA A 356 -23.60 -10.01 -8.38
CA ALA A 356 -22.87 -9.20 -7.39
C ALA A 356 -23.30 -7.72 -7.42
N LYS A 357 -23.42 -7.16 -8.62
CA LYS A 357 -23.85 -5.77 -8.85
C LYS A 357 -25.29 -5.51 -8.46
N LEU A 358 -26.19 -6.49 -8.59
CA LEU A 358 -27.57 -6.36 -8.11
C LEU A 358 -27.63 -6.17 -6.59
N HIS A 359 -26.75 -6.87 -5.85
CA HIS A 359 -26.67 -6.74 -4.40
C HIS A 359 -25.95 -5.46 -3.96
N LEU A 360 -24.89 -5.06 -4.67
CA LEU A 360 -24.07 -3.90 -4.35
C LEU A 360 -23.76 -3.07 -5.62
N PRO A 361 -24.70 -2.24 -6.09
CA PRO A 361 -24.60 -1.57 -7.39
C PRO A 361 -23.58 -0.44 -7.46
N ASN A 362 -23.22 0.14 -6.30
CA ASN A 362 -22.32 1.27 -6.18
C ASN A 362 -21.00 0.91 -5.49
N ASP A 363 -20.70 -0.38 -5.32
CA ASP A 363 -19.42 -0.83 -4.75
C ASP A 363 -18.32 -0.77 -5.82
N SER A 364 -17.23 -0.06 -5.52
CA SER A 364 -16.17 0.16 -6.49
C SER A 364 -15.43 -1.13 -6.90
N TYR A 365 -15.32 -2.13 -6.02
CA TYR A 365 -14.64 -3.39 -6.31
C TYR A 365 -15.48 -4.30 -7.21
N ILE A 366 -16.80 -4.32 -7.03
CA ILE A 366 -17.71 -5.09 -7.89
C ILE A 366 -17.77 -4.48 -9.29
N LEU A 367 -17.87 -3.15 -9.38
CA LEU A 367 -17.82 -2.45 -10.67
C LEU A 367 -16.46 -2.62 -11.37
N ASP A 368 -15.35 -2.64 -10.61
CA ASP A 368 -14.03 -2.98 -11.16
C ASP A 368 -14.03 -4.42 -11.71
N THR A 369 -14.58 -5.38 -10.96
CA THR A 369 -14.69 -6.78 -11.40
C THR A 369 -15.51 -6.90 -12.69
N GLU A 370 -16.57 -6.11 -12.85
CA GLU A 370 -17.34 -6.05 -14.10
C GLU A 370 -16.46 -5.57 -15.26
N GLY A 371 -15.64 -4.54 -15.02
CA GLY A 371 -14.60 -4.09 -15.95
C GLY A 371 -13.59 -5.18 -16.28
N GLN A 372 -13.13 -5.95 -15.29
CA GLN A 372 -12.19 -7.06 -15.49
C GLN A 372 -12.76 -8.19 -16.35
N VAL A 373 -14.03 -8.54 -16.17
CA VAL A 373 -14.73 -9.54 -17.00
C VAL A 373 -14.63 -9.14 -18.47
N TYR A 374 -15.05 -7.91 -18.82
CA TYR A 374 -15.00 -7.45 -20.21
C TYR A 374 -13.58 -7.20 -20.70
N ARG A 375 -12.64 -6.80 -19.84
CA ARG A 375 -11.21 -6.65 -20.20
C ARG A 375 -10.60 -7.99 -20.61
N LYS A 376 -10.78 -9.03 -19.79
CA LYS A 376 -10.25 -10.37 -20.05
C LYS A 376 -10.93 -10.98 -21.28
N TRP A 377 -12.24 -10.79 -21.41
CA TRP A 377 -12.97 -11.21 -22.60
C TRP A 377 -12.44 -10.52 -23.88
N PHE A 378 -12.31 -9.19 -23.89
CA PHE A 378 -11.74 -8.46 -25.01
C PHE A 378 -10.33 -8.96 -25.36
N SER A 379 -9.48 -9.15 -24.35
CA SER A 379 -8.11 -9.64 -24.55
C SER A 379 -8.10 -11.02 -25.20
N PHE A 380 -8.95 -11.94 -24.73
CA PHE A 380 -9.13 -13.27 -25.33
C PHE A 380 -9.57 -13.18 -26.79
N THR A 381 -10.56 -12.32 -27.12
CA THR A 381 -11.06 -12.17 -28.50
C THR A 381 -10.05 -11.57 -29.48
N VAL A 382 -9.04 -10.86 -28.98
CA VAL A 382 -8.00 -10.24 -29.81
C VAL A 382 -6.77 -11.13 -29.93
N ASP A 383 -6.42 -11.88 -28.87
CA ASP A 383 -5.21 -12.70 -28.85
C ASP A 383 -5.41 -14.10 -29.44
N LYS A 384 -6.63 -14.64 -29.36
CA LYS A 384 -6.97 -15.94 -29.93
C LYS A 384 -7.77 -15.76 -31.22
N VAL A 385 -7.68 -16.74 -32.11
CA VAL A 385 -8.55 -16.80 -33.28
C VAL A 385 -9.97 -17.10 -32.78
N THR A 386 -10.86 -16.14 -32.92
CA THR A 386 -12.27 -16.25 -32.55
C THR A 386 -13.15 -15.79 -33.70
N ASP A 387 -14.32 -16.42 -33.88
CA ASP A 387 -15.32 -16.04 -34.89
C ASP A 387 -16.11 -14.76 -34.52
N ILE A 388 -15.73 -14.08 -33.44
CA ILE A 388 -16.41 -12.88 -32.97
C ILE A 388 -16.13 -11.73 -33.96
N PRO A 389 -17.17 -11.07 -34.50
CA PRO A 389 -17.02 -9.91 -35.36
C PRO A 389 -16.22 -8.78 -34.71
N ASP A 390 -15.43 -8.05 -35.49
CA ASP A 390 -14.58 -6.97 -34.94
C ASP A 390 -15.39 -5.85 -34.27
N ILE A 391 -16.61 -5.60 -34.74
CA ILE A 391 -17.53 -4.65 -34.11
C ILE A 391 -17.90 -5.07 -32.67
N ASP A 392 -18.09 -6.37 -32.44
CA ASP A 392 -18.44 -6.90 -31.12
C ASP A 392 -17.22 -6.85 -30.19
N LYS A 393 -16.01 -7.12 -30.71
CA LYS A 393 -14.75 -6.93 -29.96
C LYS A 393 -14.61 -5.47 -29.48
N ILE A 394 -14.89 -4.51 -30.35
CA ILE A 394 -14.88 -3.08 -30.00
C ILE A 394 -15.94 -2.77 -28.95
N GLU A 395 -17.14 -3.33 -29.06
CA GLU A 395 -18.20 -3.12 -28.08
C GLU A 395 -17.84 -3.68 -26.69
N ILE A 396 -17.24 -4.87 -26.63
CA ILE A 396 -16.72 -5.47 -25.39
C ILE A 396 -15.68 -4.54 -24.75
N ALA A 397 -14.69 -4.05 -25.52
CA ALA A 397 -13.68 -3.12 -25.02
C ALA A 397 -14.31 -1.81 -24.48
N LEU A 398 -15.22 -1.20 -25.24
CA LEU A 398 -15.89 0.03 -24.82
C LEU A 398 -16.82 -0.19 -23.62
N LYS A 399 -17.32 -1.42 -23.40
CA LYS A 399 -18.08 -1.80 -22.21
C LYS A 399 -17.16 -1.94 -20.99
N ALA A 400 -16.00 -2.58 -21.13
CA ALA A 400 -14.99 -2.63 -20.08
C ALA A 400 -14.60 -1.22 -19.60
N MET A 401 -14.27 -0.31 -20.53
CA MET A 401 -13.96 1.09 -20.19
C MET A 401 -15.11 1.83 -19.51
N LYS A 402 -16.37 1.52 -19.86
CA LYS A 402 -17.54 2.10 -19.17
C LYS A 402 -17.63 1.58 -17.74
N CYS A 403 -17.45 0.29 -17.51
CA CYS A 403 -17.45 -0.31 -16.18
C CYS A 403 -16.33 0.24 -15.29
N PHE A 404 -15.11 0.37 -15.84
CA PHE A 404 -14.00 0.98 -15.11
C PHE A 404 -14.26 2.44 -14.73
N ARG A 405 -14.88 3.24 -15.60
CA ARG A 405 -15.31 4.61 -15.22
C ARG A 405 -16.40 4.62 -14.15
N ALA A 406 -17.33 3.67 -14.17
CA ALA A 406 -18.31 3.53 -13.10
C ALA A 406 -17.63 3.19 -11.76
N ALA A 407 -16.63 2.29 -11.78
CA ALA A 407 -15.81 1.97 -10.61
C ALA A 407 -15.04 3.20 -10.09
N GLN A 408 -14.45 4.02 -10.98
CA GLN A 408 -13.79 5.27 -10.61
C GLN A 408 -14.76 6.28 -9.95
N GLN A 409 -16.01 6.34 -10.41
CA GLN A 409 -17.03 7.23 -9.84
C GLN A 409 -17.49 6.74 -8.46
N ALA A 410 -17.73 5.44 -8.31
CA ALA A 410 -18.04 4.82 -7.03
C ALA A 410 -16.91 5.03 -6.01
N ALA A 411 -15.66 4.78 -6.41
CA ALA A 411 -14.49 4.92 -5.56
C ALA A 411 -14.29 6.35 -5.01
N LYS A 412 -14.74 7.37 -5.74
CA LYS A 412 -14.70 8.78 -5.27
C LYS A 412 -15.75 9.09 -4.20
N ALA A 413 -16.80 8.29 -4.11
CA ALA A 413 -17.86 8.46 -3.12
C ALA A 413 -17.60 7.66 -1.83
N GLU A 414 -16.67 6.70 -1.87
CA GLU A 414 -16.21 5.92 -0.72
C GLU A 414 -15.29 6.76 0.18
N THR A 415 -15.44 6.66 1.51
CA THR A 415 -14.73 7.52 2.49
C THR A 415 -13.45 6.92 3.09
N ASP A 416 -13.26 5.62 2.94
CA ASP A 416 -12.27 4.87 3.75
C ASP A 416 -11.05 4.45 2.93
N ASN A 417 -11.25 4.02 1.69
CA ASN A 417 -10.18 3.54 0.81
C ASN A 417 -10.64 3.57 -0.66
N MET A 418 -10.12 4.51 -1.43
CA MET A 418 -10.48 4.72 -2.83
C MET A 418 -9.85 3.62 -3.71
N ASN A 419 -10.68 2.76 -4.29
CA ASN A 419 -10.23 1.79 -5.30
C ASN A 419 -9.78 2.51 -6.58
N ASN A 420 -8.47 2.55 -6.82
CA ASN A 420 -7.89 3.20 -8.00
C ASN A 420 -7.68 2.27 -9.20
N ALA A 421 -7.99 0.98 -9.09
CA ALA A 421 -7.76 -0.02 -10.15
C ALA A 421 -8.50 0.32 -11.45
N GLY A 422 -9.69 0.93 -11.35
CA GLY A 422 -10.47 1.33 -12.51
C GLY A 422 -9.77 2.36 -13.41
N TYR A 423 -8.89 3.20 -12.86
CA TYR A 423 -8.10 4.12 -13.69
C TYR A 423 -7.10 3.36 -14.57
N PHE A 424 -6.38 2.40 -13.99
CA PHE A 424 -5.44 1.56 -14.72
C PHE A 424 -6.16 0.70 -15.75
N GLY A 425 -7.25 0.04 -15.35
CA GLY A 425 -8.04 -0.82 -16.24
C GLY A 425 -8.59 -0.08 -17.47
N GLU A 426 -9.06 1.15 -17.31
CA GLU A 426 -9.51 1.97 -18.45
C GLU A 426 -8.37 2.28 -19.43
N VAL A 427 -7.19 2.65 -18.91
CA VAL A 427 -6.01 2.95 -19.74
C VAL A 427 -5.53 1.72 -20.49
N GLU A 428 -5.45 0.57 -19.82
CA GLU A 428 -5.01 -0.68 -20.44
C GLU A 428 -5.94 -1.10 -21.58
N VAL A 429 -7.25 -1.12 -21.32
CA VAL A 429 -8.24 -1.48 -22.35
C VAL A 429 -8.21 -0.47 -23.49
N GLY A 430 -8.20 0.83 -23.20
CA GLY A 430 -8.23 1.84 -24.26
C GLY A 430 -6.97 1.86 -25.11
N CYS A 431 -5.78 1.71 -24.52
CA CYS A 431 -4.53 1.58 -25.28
C CYS A 431 -4.51 0.30 -26.12
N ARG A 432 -5.06 -0.80 -25.60
CA ARG A 432 -5.21 -2.05 -26.35
C ARG A 432 -6.23 -1.94 -27.47
N LEU A 433 -7.35 -1.24 -27.24
CA LEU A 433 -8.35 -0.94 -28.26
C LEU A 433 -7.76 -0.08 -29.38
N LEU A 434 -6.96 0.94 -29.07
CA LEU A 434 -6.26 1.75 -30.08
C LEU A 434 -5.34 0.89 -30.96
N LYS A 435 -4.60 -0.05 -30.35
CA LYS A 435 -3.78 -1.02 -31.10
C LYS A 435 -4.63 -1.92 -31.99
N PHE A 436 -5.73 -2.46 -31.46
CA PHE A 436 -6.65 -3.30 -32.24
C PHE A 436 -7.28 -2.54 -33.41
N LEU A 437 -7.75 -1.31 -33.19
CA LEU A 437 -8.29 -0.48 -34.28
C LEU A 437 -7.25 -0.27 -35.38
N SER A 438 -5.98 -0.12 -35.02
CA SER A 438 -4.88 0.09 -35.98
C SER A 438 -4.55 -1.12 -36.85
N THR A 439 -5.07 -2.31 -36.51
CA THR A 439 -4.92 -3.53 -37.32
C THR A 439 -6.08 -3.78 -38.26
N LEU A 440 -7.17 -3.01 -38.16
CA LEU A 440 -8.35 -3.17 -39.02
C LEU A 440 -8.08 -2.64 -40.43
N ASP A 441 -8.65 -3.29 -41.43
CA ASP A 441 -8.43 -2.96 -42.84
C ASP A 441 -8.81 -1.51 -43.19
N VAL A 442 -9.88 -1.00 -42.57
CA VAL A 442 -10.36 0.39 -42.73
C VAL A 442 -9.36 1.44 -42.20
N PHE A 443 -8.40 1.02 -41.36
CA PHE A 443 -7.40 1.88 -40.71
C PHE A 443 -5.96 1.45 -40.99
N ARG A 444 -5.73 0.77 -42.13
CA ARG A 444 -4.40 0.31 -42.54
C ARG A 444 -3.36 1.42 -42.43
N ALA A 445 -2.18 1.03 -41.92
CA ALA A 445 -1.04 1.94 -41.87
C ALA A 445 -0.63 2.35 -43.29
N SER A 446 -0.14 3.58 -43.42
CA SER A 446 0.54 4.02 -44.64
C SER A 446 1.82 3.19 -44.89
N PRO A 447 2.41 3.24 -46.09
CA PRO A 447 3.70 2.58 -46.37
C PRO A 447 4.81 2.97 -45.39
N GLU A 448 4.74 4.17 -44.82
CA GLU A 448 5.66 4.72 -43.81
C GLU A 448 5.33 4.26 -42.37
N GLY A 449 4.28 3.47 -42.19
CA GLY A 449 3.83 2.95 -40.89
C GLY A 449 2.95 3.92 -40.08
N GLU A 450 2.43 4.99 -40.68
CA GLU A 450 1.56 5.95 -40.01
C GLU A 450 0.08 5.54 -40.08
N HIS A 451 -0.64 5.65 -38.96
CA HIS A 451 -2.08 5.36 -38.89
C HIS A 451 -2.92 6.63 -39.14
N SER A 452 -2.62 7.36 -40.21
CA SER A 452 -3.20 8.69 -40.49
C SER A 452 -4.72 8.68 -40.57
N GLU A 453 -5.30 7.64 -41.16
CA GLU A 453 -6.75 7.46 -41.29
C GLU A 453 -7.44 7.25 -39.94
N LEU A 454 -6.84 6.42 -39.07
CA LEU A 454 -7.30 6.22 -37.69
C LEU A 454 -7.22 7.52 -36.88
N VAL A 455 -6.10 8.23 -36.99
CA VAL A 455 -5.92 9.52 -36.30
C VAL A 455 -6.99 10.51 -36.75
N LYS A 456 -7.22 10.64 -38.07
CA LYS A 456 -8.25 11.50 -38.64
C LYS A 456 -9.64 11.14 -38.14
N TYR A 457 -9.97 9.86 -38.08
CA TYR A 457 -11.26 9.36 -37.55
C TYR A 457 -11.46 9.68 -36.06
N LEU A 458 -10.40 9.56 -35.24
CA LEU A 458 -10.48 9.78 -33.80
C LEU A 458 -10.54 11.26 -33.40
N ILE A 459 -9.95 12.17 -34.19
CA ILE A 459 -9.81 13.59 -33.82
C ILE A 459 -10.73 14.54 -34.61
N THR A 460 -11.39 14.08 -35.67
CA THR A 460 -12.26 14.93 -36.52
C THR A 460 -13.65 14.33 -36.71
N ASP A 461 -14.51 15.04 -37.44
CA ASP A 461 -15.83 14.54 -37.82
C ASP A 461 -15.82 13.53 -38.97
N TYR A 462 -14.65 13.20 -39.49
CA TYR A 462 -14.48 12.20 -40.54
C TYR A 462 -14.93 10.80 -40.08
N ILE A 463 -15.60 10.07 -40.98
CA ILE A 463 -16.00 8.67 -40.82
C ILE A 463 -15.74 7.95 -42.16
N PRO A 464 -14.97 6.84 -42.16
CA PRO A 464 -14.82 6.02 -43.36
C PRO A 464 -16.16 5.41 -43.81
N LYS A 465 -16.42 5.41 -45.12
CA LYS A 465 -17.69 4.94 -45.71
C LYS A 465 -18.02 3.49 -45.34
N ASP A 466 -17.01 2.64 -45.24
CA ASP A 466 -17.16 1.20 -44.95
C ASP A 466 -17.77 0.93 -43.57
N ILE A 467 -17.56 1.84 -42.61
CA ILE A 467 -18.02 1.70 -41.23
C ILE A 467 -19.14 2.67 -40.83
N GLU A 468 -19.50 3.62 -41.69
CA GLU A 468 -20.42 4.72 -41.37
C GLU A 468 -21.78 4.24 -40.84
N LYS A 469 -22.37 3.22 -41.47
CA LYS A 469 -23.65 2.65 -41.02
C LYS A 469 -23.47 1.58 -39.96
N THR A 470 -22.50 0.69 -40.16
CA THR A 470 -22.32 -0.49 -39.29
C THR A 470 -21.89 -0.10 -37.88
N TRP A 471 -21.08 0.96 -37.73
CA TRP A 471 -20.56 1.42 -36.44
C TRP A 471 -21.29 2.65 -35.88
N GLY A 472 -22.48 2.98 -36.40
CA GLY A 472 -23.19 4.22 -36.07
C GLY A 472 -23.29 4.55 -34.57
N LYS A 473 -23.50 3.52 -33.72
CA LYS A 473 -23.60 3.66 -32.24
C LYS A 473 -22.24 3.78 -31.52
N LEU A 474 -21.14 3.49 -32.21
CA LEU A 474 -19.79 3.42 -31.64
C LEU A 474 -18.97 4.68 -31.91
N HIS A 475 -19.24 5.42 -32.98
CA HIS A 475 -18.43 6.57 -33.40
C HIS A 475 -18.19 7.60 -32.27
N SER A 476 -19.25 8.02 -31.58
CA SER A 476 -19.14 8.99 -30.47
C SER A 476 -18.31 8.45 -29.30
N ARG A 477 -18.47 7.17 -28.97
CA ARG A 477 -17.73 6.48 -27.90
C ARG A 477 -16.24 6.35 -28.24
N LEU A 478 -15.93 6.03 -29.50
CA LEU A 478 -14.57 5.90 -30.02
C LEU A 478 -13.84 7.25 -30.07
N ARG A 479 -14.51 8.32 -30.51
CA ARG A 479 -13.94 9.69 -30.42
C ARG A 479 -13.70 10.13 -28.98
N GLY A 480 -14.53 9.65 -28.04
CA GLY A 480 -14.34 9.86 -26.61
C GLY A 480 -13.06 9.25 -26.04
N LEU A 481 -12.43 8.27 -26.71
CA LEU A 481 -11.21 7.60 -26.22
C LEU A 481 -10.10 8.58 -25.87
N ARG A 482 -9.90 9.62 -26.70
CA ARG A 482 -8.84 10.62 -26.48
C ARG A 482 -8.97 11.27 -25.10
N GLN A 483 -10.16 11.79 -24.79
CA GLN A 483 -10.41 12.52 -23.54
C GLN A 483 -10.47 11.57 -22.34
N ASN A 484 -11.09 10.40 -22.50
CA ASN A 484 -11.22 9.42 -21.42
C ASN A 484 -9.83 8.96 -20.94
N LEU A 485 -8.97 8.55 -21.88
CA LEU A 485 -7.62 8.07 -21.56
C LEU A 485 -6.75 9.19 -21.01
N TYR A 486 -6.84 10.40 -21.56
CA TYR A 486 -6.15 11.57 -21.01
C TYR A 486 -6.53 11.80 -19.54
N ASN A 487 -7.83 11.84 -19.22
CA ASN A 487 -8.31 12.05 -17.85
C ASN A 487 -7.81 10.97 -16.90
N ALA A 488 -7.81 9.70 -17.33
CA ALA A 488 -7.34 8.59 -16.50
C ALA A 488 -5.82 8.64 -16.28
N LEU A 489 -5.03 8.90 -17.33
CA LEU A 489 -3.58 9.03 -17.24
C LEU A 489 -3.16 10.23 -16.36
N GLU A 490 -3.83 11.38 -16.48
CA GLU A 490 -3.57 12.55 -15.65
C GLU A 490 -3.88 12.27 -14.18
N TRP A 491 -4.99 11.58 -13.90
CA TRP A 491 -5.34 11.17 -12.54
C TRP A 491 -4.27 10.25 -11.94
N ILE A 492 -3.80 9.24 -12.69
CA ILE A 492 -2.75 8.32 -12.24
C ILE A 492 -1.44 9.08 -12.01
N SER A 493 -1.08 9.99 -12.92
CA SER A 493 0.11 10.83 -12.78
C SER A 493 0.06 11.68 -11.51
N GLU A 494 -1.07 12.31 -11.21
CA GLU A 494 -1.24 13.08 -9.98
C GLU A 494 -1.14 12.17 -8.75
N ASP A 495 -1.82 11.02 -8.72
CA ASP A 495 -1.76 10.06 -7.61
C ASP A 495 -0.32 9.61 -7.27
N LEU A 496 0.48 9.28 -8.29
CA LEU A 496 1.87 8.84 -8.14
C LEU A 496 2.84 9.95 -7.69
N SER A 497 2.41 11.21 -7.70
CA SER A 497 3.21 12.36 -7.28
C SER A 497 3.15 12.61 -5.76
N TYR A 498 2.08 12.16 -5.08
CA TYR A 498 1.90 12.34 -3.64
C TYR A 498 2.76 11.40 -2.79
N PHE A 499 2.95 10.16 -3.25
CA PHE A 499 3.49 9.08 -2.42
C PHE A 499 4.85 8.58 -2.90
N GLN A 500 5.66 8.18 -1.92
CA GLN A 500 6.85 7.38 -2.21
C GLN A 500 6.38 5.98 -2.60
N THR A 501 6.50 5.62 -3.88
CA THR A 501 6.42 4.22 -4.29
C THR A 501 7.64 3.53 -3.70
N ASP A 502 7.46 2.79 -2.60
CA ASP A 502 8.54 2.07 -1.93
C ASP A 502 9.30 1.22 -2.96
N LYS A 503 10.58 1.54 -3.16
CA LYS A 503 11.49 0.81 -4.05
C LYS A 503 11.65 -0.67 -3.68
N ASN A 504 11.09 -1.11 -2.56
CA ASN A 504 11.10 -2.51 -2.15
C ASN A 504 10.10 -3.38 -2.93
N HIS A 505 9.19 -2.78 -3.71
CA HIS A 505 8.48 -3.50 -4.77
C HIS A 505 9.33 -3.68 -6.04
N GLU A 506 10.52 -3.07 -6.13
CA GLU A 506 11.41 -3.18 -7.31
C GLU A 506 12.31 -4.44 -7.28
N LYS A 507 12.33 -5.21 -6.18
CA LYS A 507 13.08 -6.48 -6.07
C LYS A 507 12.21 -7.73 -6.26
N GLU A 508 10.93 -7.61 -6.64
CA GLU A 508 10.06 -8.76 -6.91
C GLU A 508 10.26 -9.37 -8.32
N ASP A 509 11.33 -8.97 -9.03
CA ASP A 509 11.59 -9.32 -10.43
C ASP A 509 12.29 -10.69 -10.64
N ASP A 510 12.54 -11.52 -9.62
CA ASP A 510 13.31 -12.78 -9.82
C ASP A 510 12.59 -14.10 -9.49
N ASP A 511 11.42 -14.09 -8.83
CA ASP A 511 10.71 -15.35 -8.50
C ASP A 511 9.31 -15.43 -9.12
N GLY A 512 9.27 -16.09 -10.29
CA GLY A 512 8.10 -16.84 -10.76
C GLY A 512 7.07 -16.08 -11.57
N LYS A 513 7.00 -16.41 -12.88
CA LYS A 513 5.87 -16.15 -13.79
C LYS A 513 4.60 -16.87 -13.32
N ALA A 514 3.98 -16.41 -12.24
CA ALA A 514 2.60 -16.74 -11.95
C ALA A 514 1.72 -15.63 -12.51
N GLU A 515 0.75 -15.98 -13.36
CA GLU A 515 -0.33 -15.09 -13.82
C GLU A 515 -1.16 -14.62 -12.62
N LYS A 516 -0.63 -13.61 -11.91
CA LYS A 516 -1.36 -12.87 -10.88
C LYS A 516 -2.17 -11.80 -11.60
N GLU A 517 -3.41 -11.55 -11.19
CA GLU A 517 -4.16 -10.35 -11.59
C GLU A 517 -3.21 -9.16 -11.53
N GLU A 518 -2.94 -8.58 -12.70
CA GLU A 518 -1.79 -7.70 -12.98
C GLU A 518 -1.81 -6.49 -12.04
N GLN A 519 -1.22 -6.65 -10.85
CA GLN A 519 -0.74 -5.51 -10.09
C GLN A 519 0.25 -4.80 -11.01
N VAL A 520 0.05 -3.50 -11.20
CA VAL A 520 0.97 -2.71 -12.00
C VAL A 520 2.30 -2.61 -11.25
N TYR A 521 3.19 -3.57 -11.51
CA TYR A 521 4.54 -3.54 -10.99
C TYR A 521 5.26 -2.34 -11.61
N ASN A 522 5.84 -1.51 -10.74
CA ASN A 522 6.44 -0.22 -11.10
C ASN A 522 5.46 0.74 -11.85
N PRO A 523 4.49 1.34 -11.13
CA PRO A 523 3.47 2.23 -11.72
C PRO A 523 4.02 3.38 -12.54
N ARG A 524 5.18 3.93 -12.20
CA ARG A 524 5.82 5.03 -12.94
C ARG A 524 6.31 4.57 -14.31
N LYS A 525 6.95 3.40 -14.38
CA LYS A 525 7.41 2.80 -15.64
C LYS A 525 6.22 2.38 -16.51
N TRP A 526 5.17 1.83 -15.91
CA TRP A 526 3.93 1.52 -16.60
C TRP A 526 3.27 2.78 -17.16
N LEU A 527 3.15 3.85 -16.36
CA LEU A 527 2.53 5.12 -16.79
C LEU A 527 3.24 5.67 -18.02
N LYS A 528 4.58 5.74 -17.97
CA LYS A 528 5.39 6.18 -19.11
C LYS A 528 5.11 5.37 -20.38
N ARG A 529 5.09 4.03 -20.27
CA ARG A 529 4.81 3.14 -21.42
C ARG A 529 3.41 3.35 -21.99
N GLN A 530 2.39 3.45 -21.13
CA GLN A 530 1.02 3.67 -21.58
C GLN A 530 0.83 5.07 -22.17
N SER A 531 1.46 6.10 -21.59
CA SER A 531 1.48 7.46 -22.13
C SER A 531 2.08 7.51 -23.55
N GLU A 532 3.18 6.79 -23.78
CA GLU A 532 3.81 6.66 -25.10
C GLU A 532 2.87 5.98 -26.12
N VAL A 533 2.21 4.89 -25.71
CA VAL A 533 1.24 4.16 -26.56
C VAL A 533 0.02 5.03 -26.88
N TYR A 534 -0.57 5.66 -25.87
CA TYR A 534 -1.69 6.58 -26.01
C TYR A 534 -1.35 7.66 -27.04
N ALA A 535 -0.26 8.39 -26.82
CA ALA A 535 0.12 9.50 -27.68
C ALA A 535 0.43 9.08 -29.13
N LYS A 536 1.00 7.88 -29.33
CA LYS A 536 1.31 7.35 -30.68
C LYS A 536 0.08 7.35 -31.59
N PHE A 537 -1.11 7.02 -31.08
CA PHE A 537 -2.34 6.91 -31.87
C PHE A 537 -3.09 8.24 -32.06
N PHE A 538 -2.48 9.36 -31.67
CA PHE A 538 -3.00 10.71 -31.89
C PHE A 538 -1.96 11.64 -32.54
N ILE A 539 -0.95 11.08 -33.25
CA ILE A 539 0.07 11.82 -34.00
C ILE A 539 0.05 11.35 -35.46
N SER A 540 0.05 12.29 -36.41
CA SER A 540 0.14 12.01 -37.87
C SER A 540 0.85 13.15 -38.58
N ALA A 541 1.93 12.88 -39.32
CA ALA A 541 2.68 13.92 -40.04
C ALA A 541 1.91 14.46 -41.25
N SER A 542 1.03 13.65 -41.83
CA SER A 542 0.13 14.08 -42.92
C SER A 542 -0.91 15.13 -42.50
N LEU A 543 -1.15 15.33 -41.19
CA LEU A 543 -2.15 16.27 -40.66
C LEU A 543 -1.54 17.58 -40.12
N THR A 544 -0.21 17.75 -40.20
CA THR A 544 0.49 18.95 -39.69
C THR A 544 0.62 20.09 -40.71
N GLY A 545 -0.05 20.01 -41.87
CA GLY A 545 0.15 20.89 -43.03
C GLY A 545 -0.25 22.37 -42.91
N ASP A 546 -0.84 22.84 -41.80
CA ASP A 546 -1.16 24.26 -41.57
C ASP A 546 -0.65 24.72 -40.19
N ASN A 547 0.28 25.68 -40.20
CA ASN A 547 1.16 26.00 -39.06
C ASN A 547 0.54 26.79 -37.88
N SER A 548 -0.79 26.87 -37.75
CA SER A 548 -1.42 27.55 -36.60
C SER A 548 -2.80 27.02 -36.19
N GLY A 549 -3.31 25.94 -36.81
CA GLY A 549 -4.64 25.40 -36.50
C GLY A 549 -4.71 24.58 -35.19
N PRO A 550 -5.91 24.41 -34.58
CA PRO A 550 -6.12 23.58 -33.38
C PRO A 550 -5.60 22.13 -33.52
N LYS A 551 -5.64 21.59 -34.75
CA LYS A 551 -5.09 20.25 -35.06
C LYS A 551 -3.57 20.21 -34.88
N SER A 552 -2.86 21.23 -35.36
CA SER A 552 -1.40 21.34 -35.20
C SER A 552 -1.01 21.46 -33.71
N GLN A 553 -1.78 22.22 -32.93
CA GLN A 553 -1.58 22.33 -31.47
C GLN A 553 -1.79 20.97 -30.78
N LEU A 554 -2.84 20.23 -31.13
CA LEU A 554 -3.08 18.88 -30.61
C LEU A 554 -1.92 17.93 -30.95
N MET A 555 -1.42 17.94 -32.20
CA MET A 555 -0.29 17.10 -32.61
C MET A 555 0.99 17.43 -31.82
N LYS A 556 1.26 18.72 -31.59
CA LYS A 556 2.39 19.16 -30.74
C LYS A 556 2.23 18.68 -29.31
N GLY A 557 1.05 18.84 -28.72
CA GLY A 557 0.71 18.34 -27.38
C GLY A 557 0.90 16.83 -27.26
N MET A 558 0.42 16.05 -28.24
CA MET A 558 0.61 14.60 -28.25
C MET A 558 2.08 14.21 -28.46
N THR A 559 2.85 14.98 -29.24
CA THR A 559 4.29 14.75 -29.39
C THR A 559 5.04 14.98 -28.07
N ILE A 560 4.68 16.04 -27.32
CA ILE A 560 5.20 16.28 -25.97
C ILE A 560 4.83 15.11 -25.04
N TYR A 561 3.58 14.64 -25.11
CA TYR A 561 3.09 13.52 -24.33
C TYR A 561 3.87 12.23 -24.61
N LYS A 562 4.07 11.90 -25.89
CA LYS A 562 4.87 10.76 -26.36
C LYS A 562 6.32 10.80 -25.87
N ARG A 563 6.90 11.99 -25.71
CA ARG A 563 8.29 12.14 -25.24
C ARG A 563 8.41 12.12 -23.71
N GLY A 564 7.30 12.04 -22.98
CA GLY A 564 7.28 12.02 -21.52
C GLY A 564 7.13 13.41 -20.87
N GLY A 565 6.85 14.46 -21.65
CA GLY A 565 6.57 15.81 -21.15
C GLY A 565 5.09 16.07 -20.86
N GLY A 566 4.22 15.07 -21.07
CA GLY A 566 2.78 15.24 -20.99
C GLY A 566 2.17 15.17 -19.58
N SER A 567 2.95 14.76 -18.57
CA SER A 567 2.44 14.62 -17.20
C SER A 567 3.54 14.85 -16.16
N VAL A 568 3.15 15.35 -14.99
CA VAL A 568 4.05 15.69 -13.88
C VAL A 568 4.95 14.53 -13.48
N THR A 569 4.38 13.33 -13.31
CA THR A 569 5.15 12.15 -12.88
C THR A 569 6.14 11.70 -13.96
N ASN A 570 5.78 11.78 -15.24
CA ASN A 570 6.71 11.45 -16.32
C ASN A 570 7.84 12.48 -16.42
N ILE A 571 7.56 13.79 -16.25
CA ILE A 571 8.59 14.84 -16.24
C ILE A 571 9.56 14.63 -15.05
N LEU A 572 9.03 14.40 -13.85
CA LEU A 572 9.86 14.11 -12.67
C LEU A 572 10.68 12.81 -12.82
N SER A 573 10.24 11.85 -13.65
CA SER A 573 11.00 10.62 -13.88
C SER A 573 12.36 10.85 -14.56
N PHE A 574 12.53 11.95 -15.32
CA PHE A 574 13.81 12.32 -15.92
C PHE A 574 14.91 12.56 -14.89
N LEU A 575 14.53 13.01 -13.69
CA LEU A 575 15.44 13.20 -12.55
C LEU A 575 15.98 11.88 -11.99
N THR A 576 15.26 10.78 -12.20
CA THR A 576 15.61 9.44 -11.70
C THR A 576 16.34 8.57 -12.73
N ASP A 577 16.45 9.01 -13.98
CA ASP A 577 17.15 8.26 -15.03
C ASP A 577 18.66 8.24 -14.76
N LYS A 578 19.30 7.10 -15.01
CA LYS A 578 20.77 6.94 -14.89
C LYS A 578 21.50 7.76 -15.96
N LYS A 579 20.86 8.04 -17.11
CA LYS A 579 21.45 8.77 -18.24
C LYS A 579 21.02 10.24 -18.24
N GLU A 580 21.55 11.04 -17.32
CA GLU A 580 21.15 12.44 -17.12
C GLU A 580 21.30 13.32 -18.37
N ASN A 581 22.42 13.21 -19.11
CA ASN A 581 22.62 13.99 -20.34
C ASN A 581 21.52 13.72 -21.39
N ARG A 582 21.17 12.44 -21.60
CA ARG A 582 20.09 12.05 -22.52
C ARG A 582 18.73 12.57 -22.05
N SER A 583 18.50 12.61 -20.74
CA SER A 583 17.29 13.19 -20.16
C SER A 583 17.21 14.70 -20.39
N ALA A 584 18.33 15.41 -20.26
CA ALA A 584 18.41 16.84 -20.53
C ALA A 584 18.14 17.15 -22.01
N GLU A 585 18.79 16.46 -22.95
CA GLU A 585 18.55 16.60 -24.40
C GLU A 585 17.08 16.39 -24.77
N LYS A 586 16.44 15.36 -24.18
CA LYS A 586 15.00 15.11 -24.39
C LYS A 586 14.12 16.23 -23.88
N LEU A 587 14.46 16.84 -22.73
CA LEU A 587 13.71 17.97 -22.19
C LEU A 587 13.89 19.22 -23.03
N GLU A 588 15.09 19.47 -23.56
CA GLU A 588 15.34 20.56 -24.52
C GLU A 588 14.49 20.40 -25.79
N GLU A 589 14.40 19.15 -26.29
CA GLU A 589 13.54 18.81 -27.41
C GLU A 589 12.05 18.98 -27.07
N ILE A 590 11.60 18.55 -25.89
CA ILE A 590 10.22 18.78 -25.41
C ILE A 590 9.91 20.28 -25.37
N LEU A 591 10.81 21.09 -24.80
CA LEU A 591 10.65 22.55 -24.71
C LEU A 591 10.60 23.21 -26.10
N SER A 592 11.24 22.62 -27.11
CA SER A 592 11.20 23.13 -28.48
C SER A 592 9.83 23.00 -29.18
N PHE A 593 8.94 22.15 -28.67
CA PHE A 593 7.57 22.01 -29.19
C PHE A 593 6.60 23.04 -28.63
N TYR A 594 6.96 23.74 -27.55
CA TYR A 594 6.17 24.84 -27.01
C TYR A 594 6.39 26.13 -27.83
N PRO A 595 5.45 27.08 -27.80
CA PRO A 595 5.60 28.37 -28.48
C PRO A 595 6.82 29.14 -27.96
N GLU A 596 7.52 29.84 -28.86
CA GLU A 596 8.70 30.65 -28.50
C GLU A 596 8.36 31.74 -27.48
N ASN A 597 7.15 32.30 -27.54
CA ASN A 597 6.66 33.31 -26.61
C ASN A 597 5.45 32.81 -25.80
N ALA A 598 5.70 31.94 -24.82
CA ALA A 598 4.66 31.40 -23.93
C ALA A 598 3.85 32.47 -23.14
N LEU A 599 4.36 33.70 -23.03
CA LEU A 599 3.61 34.83 -22.45
C LEU A 599 2.54 35.39 -23.40
N ARG A 600 2.78 35.33 -24.70
CA ARG A 600 1.86 35.82 -25.75
C ARG A 600 0.91 34.72 -26.20
N ASP A 601 1.43 33.52 -26.37
CA ASP A 601 0.69 32.36 -26.83
C ASP A 601 0.12 31.61 -25.61
N ARG A 602 -1.17 31.83 -25.35
CA ARG A 602 -1.85 31.33 -24.16
C ARG A 602 -1.93 29.80 -24.15
N LEU A 603 -1.08 29.16 -23.34
CA LEU A 603 -1.14 27.73 -23.06
C LEU A 603 -2.39 27.33 -22.25
N GLU A 604 -2.85 26.09 -22.40
CA GLU A 604 -3.81 25.49 -21.47
C GLU A 604 -3.17 25.32 -20.08
N ASP A 605 -4.00 25.24 -19.03
CA ASP A 605 -3.48 25.23 -17.65
C ASP A 605 -2.56 24.03 -17.39
N THR A 606 -2.91 22.83 -17.88
CA THR A 606 -2.08 21.62 -17.74
C THR A 606 -0.77 21.72 -18.51
N ASP A 607 -0.81 22.24 -19.74
CA ASP A 607 0.37 22.44 -20.57
C ASP A 607 1.33 23.45 -19.93
N LEU A 608 0.79 24.50 -19.31
CA LEU A 608 1.58 25.50 -18.58
C LEU A 608 2.26 24.90 -17.33
N ILE A 609 1.56 24.05 -16.59
CA ILE A 609 2.13 23.32 -15.44
C ILE A 609 3.30 22.44 -15.91
N ASN A 610 3.08 21.64 -16.94
CA ASN A 610 4.09 20.74 -17.50
C ASN A 610 5.29 21.51 -18.10
N TYR A 611 5.03 22.65 -18.74
CA TYR A 611 6.06 23.54 -19.28
C TYR A 611 6.97 24.10 -18.19
N ILE A 612 6.38 24.70 -17.15
CA ILE A 612 7.14 25.26 -16.02
C ILE A 612 7.93 24.17 -15.29
N LEU A 613 7.32 23.01 -15.06
CA LEU A 613 8.00 21.89 -14.41
C LEU A 613 9.17 21.36 -15.26
N SER A 614 9.02 21.31 -16.59
CA SER A 614 10.09 20.90 -17.50
C SER A 614 11.31 21.83 -17.40
N HIS A 615 11.11 23.14 -17.23
CA HIS A 615 12.20 24.08 -16.95
C HIS A 615 12.90 23.81 -15.62
N ILE A 616 12.15 23.55 -14.55
CA ILE A 616 12.72 23.24 -13.23
C ILE A 616 13.54 21.93 -13.29
N VAL A 617 13.00 20.90 -13.94
CA VAL A 617 13.68 19.61 -14.08
C VAL A 617 14.91 19.74 -14.99
N LEU A 618 14.82 20.47 -16.10
CA LEU A 618 15.97 20.73 -16.97
C LEU A 618 17.06 21.50 -16.20
N ALA A 619 16.71 22.52 -15.40
CA ALA A 619 17.69 23.25 -14.60
C ALA A 619 18.39 22.36 -13.56
N CYS A 620 17.72 21.33 -13.05
CA CYS A 620 18.33 20.35 -12.14
C CYS A 620 19.37 19.45 -12.84
N LEU A 621 19.16 19.15 -14.13
CA LEU A 621 19.98 18.25 -14.95
C LEU A 621 21.08 18.98 -15.73
N SER A 622 20.74 20.10 -16.37
CA SER A 622 21.60 20.93 -17.22
C SER A 622 21.34 22.42 -16.92
N PRO A 623 21.90 22.98 -15.83
CA PRO A 623 21.67 24.36 -15.41
C PRO A 623 22.16 25.41 -16.41
N GLY A 624 23.03 25.05 -17.35
CA GLY A 624 23.58 25.93 -18.39
C GLY A 624 22.86 25.83 -19.74
N SER A 625 21.72 25.13 -19.82
CA SER A 625 20.99 24.98 -21.09
C SER A 625 20.47 26.32 -21.62
N ALA A 626 20.70 26.59 -22.91
CA ALA A 626 20.21 27.79 -23.59
C ALA A 626 18.68 27.83 -23.73
N LYS A 627 17.98 26.71 -23.47
CA LYS A 627 16.52 26.62 -23.50
C LYS A 627 15.86 27.08 -22.20
N LEU A 628 16.62 27.29 -21.12
CA LEU A 628 16.06 27.67 -19.82
C LEU A 628 15.54 29.11 -19.81
N LEU A 629 14.35 29.30 -19.27
CA LEU A 629 13.83 30.64 -18.98
C LEU A 629 14.31 31.15 -17.62
N PRO A 630 14.49 32.48 -17.46
CA PRO A 630 14.75 33.08 -16.16
C PRO A 630 13.63 32.80 -15.16
N MET A 631 13.98 32.66 -13.87
CA MET A 631 13.00 32.42 -12.80
C MET A 631 11.89 33.50 -12.76
N GLN A 632 12.21 34.75 -13.08
CA GLN A 632 11.23 35.84 -13.10
C GLN A 632 10.13 35.62 -14.15
N THR A 633 10.50 35.17 -15.35
CA THR A 633 9.55 34.82 -16.42
C THR A 633 8.66 33.64 -16.00
N LEU A 634 9.23 32.63 -15.33
CA LEU A 634 8.46 31.50 -14.82
C LEU A 634 7.48 31.93 -13.70
N ARG A 635 7.88 32.86 -12.82
CA ARG A 635 7.00 33.46 -11.82
C ARG A 635 5.83 34.16 -12.49
N GLU A 636 6.08 35.02 -13.48
CA GLU A 636 5.04 35.74 -14.24
C GLU A 636 4.02 34.79 -14.87
N LEU A 637 4.51 33.76 -15.57
CA LEU A 637 3.68 32.70 -16.16
C LEU A 637 2.81 32.00 -15.09
N SER A 638 3.40 31.65 -13.95
CA SER A 638 2.71 30.94 -12.87
C SER A 638 1.67 31.79 -12.12
N THR A 639 1.69 33.13 -12.23
CA THR A 639 0.69 33.99 -11.55
C THR A 639 -0.76 33.67 -11.95
N ARG A 640 -0.96 33.07 -13.13
CA ARG A 640 -2.25 32.58 -13.61
C ARG A 640 -2.87 31.55 -12.66
N PHE A 641 -2.05 30.77 -11.96
CA PHE A 641 -2.52 29.75 -11.02
C PHE A 641 -3.26 30.34 -9.81
N CYS A 642 -2.99 31.60 -9.47
CA CYS A 642 -3.66 32.31 -8.36
C CYS A 642 -4.88 33.13 -8.80
N LYS A 643 -4.97 33.49 -10.08
CA LYS A 643 -5.97 34.43 -10.61
C LYS A 643 -7.22 33.75 -11.19
N GLY A 644 -7.23 32.42 -11.27
CA GLY A 644 -8.33 31.65 -11.85
C GLY A 644 -9.50 31.42 -10.90
N LYS A 645 -10.74 31.43 -11.42
CA LYS A 645 -11.94 31.00 -10.68
C LYS A 645 -12.04 29.47 -10.50
N ARG A 646 -11.26 28.71 -11.26
CA ARG A 646 -11.26 27.24 -11.28
C ARG A 646 -10.13 26.71 -10.41
N MET A 647 -10.43 25.73 -9.56
CA MET A 647 -9.42 25.00 -8.78
C MET A 647 -8.52 24.17 -9.73
N LEU A 648 -7.21 24.40 -9.64
CA LEU A 648 -6.20 23.68 -10.40
C LEU A 648 -5.71 22.41 -9.66
N PRO A 649 -4.99 21.49 -10.35
CA PRO A 649 -4.35 20.34 -9.71
C PRO A 649 -3.29 20.75 -8.69
N ALA A 650 -2.95 19.84 -7.76
CA ALA A 650 -1.99 20.15 -6.69
C ALA A 650 -0.59 20.53 -7.20
N SER A 651 -0.21 20.02 -8.37
CA SER A 651 1.04 20.36 -9.06
C SER A 651 1.18 21.85 -9.34
N ALA A 652 0.10 22.57 -9.65
CA ALA A 652 0.13 24.01 -9.87
C ALA A 652 0.55 24.77 -8.61
N TYR A 653 -0.08 24.46 -7.47
CA TYR A 653 0.23 25.08 -6.19
C TYR A 653 1.60 24.65 -5.66
N PHE A 654 1.99 23.40 -5.90
CA PHE A 654 3.34 22.92 -5.61
C PHE A 654 4.41 23.74 -6.34
N LEU A 655 4.22 24.03 -7.64
CA LEU A 655 5.13 24.89 -8.40
C LEU A 655 5.22 26.31 -7.81
N LEU A 656 4.10 26.88 -7.34
CA LEU A 656 4.11 28.18 -6.67
C LEU A 656 4.98 28.17 -5.41
N THR A 657 4.94 27.09 -4.61
CA THR A 657 5.80 26.98 -3.41
C THR A 657 7.29 27.01 -3.77
N LEU A 658 7.69 26.43 -4.90
CA LEU A 658 9.07 26.44 -5.37
C LEU A 658 9.49 27.81 -5.94
N LEU A 659 8.64 28.39 -6.80
CA LEU A 659 8.96 29.62 -7.53
C LEU A 659 8.92 30.86 -6.64
N PHE A 660 7.97 30.95 -5.70
CA PHE A 660 7.77 32.14 -4.87
C PHE A 660 8.49 32.07 -3.52
N TRP A 661 9.10 30.94 -3.16
CA TRP A 661 9.97 30.88 -1.99
C TRP A 661 11.05 31.98 -2.08
N PRO A 662 11.41 32.66 -0.98
CA PRO A 662 12.41 33.72 -1.00
C PRO A 662 13.71 33.36 -1.72
N ASP A 663 14.27 34.33 -2.43
CA ASP A 663 15.55 34.26 -3.12
C ASP A 663 16.36 35.51 -2.82
N GLU A 664 17.48 35.39 -2.11
CA GLU A 664 18.27 36.57 -1.70
C GLU A 664 18.81 37.40 -2.88
N ALA A 665 19.00 36.80 -4.07
CA ALA A 665 19.49 37.52 -5.23
C ALA A 665 18.36 38.26 -5.97
N LEU A 666 17.18 37.66 -6.06
CA LEU A 666 16.03 38.21 -6.80
C LEU A 666 15.07 39.03 -5.91
N ASP A 667 15.05 38.77 -4.61
CA ASP A 667 14.08 39.28 -3.64
C ASP A 667 14.79 40.10 -2.55
N LYS A 668 15.54 41.13 -2.97
CA LYS A 668 16.28 42.02 -2.06
C LYS A 668 15.37 42.79 -1.10
N GLU A 669 14.17 43.13 -1.54
CA GLU A 669 13.16 43.80 -0.73
C GLU A 669 12.03 42.83 -0.37
N PRO A 670 11.58 42.82 0.89
CA PRO A 670 10.45 42.00 1.32
C PRO A 670 9.19 42.33 0.53
N ASN A 671 8.45 41.31 0.06
CA ASN A 671 7.26 41.50 -0.77
C ASN A 671 6.07 40.73 -0.21
N SER A 672 5.11 41.44 0.37
CA SER A 672 3.90 40.85 0.97
C SER A 672 3.03 40.11 -0.04
N ALA A 673 2.95 40.59 -1.29
CA ALA A 673 2.15 39.93 -2.33
C ALA A 673 2.70 38.53 -2.69
N LYS A 674 4.03 38.33 -2.60
CA LYS A 674 4.64 36.99 -2.77
C LYS A 674 4.28 36.06 -1.62
N ASP A 675 4.19 36.57 -0.39
CA ASP A 675 3.72 35.79 0.75
C ASP A 675 2.23 35.43 0.66
N GLU A 676 1.39 36.30 0.09
CA GLU A 676 -0.02 35.97 -0.17
C GLU A 676 -0.16 34.79 -1.14
N ILE A 677 0.64 34.79 -2.21
CA ILE A 677 0.72 33.68 -3.17
C ILE A 677 1.17 32.40 -2.48
N LEU A 678 2.26 32.45 -1.69
CA LEU A 678 2.75 31.30 -0.92
C LEU A 678 1.71 30.78 0.08
N SER A 679 1.06 31.68 0.82
CA SER A 679 0.03 31.35 1.80
C SER A 679 -1.15 30.63 1.16
N SER A 680 -1.64 31.15 0.04
CA SER A 680 -2.74 30.55 -0.72
C SER A 680 -2.35 29.17 -1.28
N ALA A 681 -1.14 29.07 -1.85
CA ALA A 681 -0.63 27.82 -2.39
C ALA A 681 -0.48 26.75 -1.31
N LEU A 682 0.13 27.06 -0.16
CA LEU A 682 0.33 26.13 0.94
C LEU A 682 -0.99 25.66 1.57
N GLN A 683 -1.94 26.57 1.79
CA GLN A 683 -3.27 26.21 2.32
C GLN A 683 -4.03 25.32 1.35
N THR A 684 -4.01 25.65 0.05
CA THR A 684 -4.71 24.86 -0.97
C THR A 684 -4.05 23.48 -1.14
N LEU A 685 -2.72 23.43 -1.16
CA LEU A 685 -1.96 22.19 -1.26
C LEU A 685 -2.25 21.28 -0.06
N LYS A 686 -2.27 21.85 1.15
CA LYS A 686 -2.64 21.12 2.38
C LYS A 686 -4.06 20.56 2.30
N ARG A 687 -5.04 21.37 1.87
CA ARG A 687 -6.42 20.92 1.68
C ARG A 687 -6.54 19.77 0.67
N LEU A 688 -5.85 19.87 -0.47
CA LEU A 688 -5.86 18.81 -1.49
C LEU A 688 -5.19 17.53 -0.98
N TYR A 689 -4.08 17.66 -0.25
CA TYR A 689 -3.43 16.55 0.43
C TYR A 689 -4.35 15.88 1.45
N ASP A 690 -5.03 16.65 2.30
CA ASP A 690 -5.92 16.10 3.33
C ASP A 690 -7.14 15.40 2.71
N ILE A 691 -7.68 15.90 1.59
CA ILE A 691 -8.72 15.20 0.81
C ILE A 691 -8.16 13.85 0.32
N LYS A 692 -6.94 13.84 -0.23
CA LYS A 692 -6.28 12.62 -0.70
C LYS A 692 -5.89 11.65 0.43
N MET A 693 -5.63 12.13 1.64
CA MET A 693 -5.16 11.32 2.78
C MET A 693 -6.24 10.49 3.46
N LYS A 694 -7.51 10.88 3.32
CA LYS A 694 -8.63 10.13 3.91
C LYS A 694 -8.69 8.69 3.40
N ASP A 695 -8.29 8.49 2.15
CA ASP A 695 -8.47 7.24 1.42
C ASP A 695 -7.22 6.35 1.40
N VAL A 696 -6.17 6.68 2.17
CA VAL A 696 -4.85 6.05 2.08
C VAL A 696 -4.53 5.33 3.38
N PRO A 697 -4.28 4.00 3.35
CA PRO A 697 -3.88 3.25 4.54
C PRO A 697 -2.64 3.86 5.22
N PRO A 698 -2.55 3.91 6.56
CA PRO A 698 -1.43 4.51 7.31
C PRO A 698 -0.04 4.13 6.77
N ARG A 699 0.16 2.86 6.43
CA ARG A 699 1.41 2.34 5.82
C ARG A 699 1.85 3.02 4.52
N LYS A 700 0.94 3.65 3.78
CA LYS A 700 1.19 4.37 2.52
C LYS A 700 1.32 5.90 2.70
N LYS A 701 1.08 6.45 3.90
CA LYS A 701 1.07 7.91 4.18
C LYS A 701 2.47 8.56 4.23
N ARG A 702 3.50 7.94 3.66
CA ARG A 702 4.86 8.52 3.66
C ARG A 702 4.93 9.70 2.69
N ILE A 703 5.13 10.89 3.23
CA ILE A 703 5.27 12.12 2.46
C ILE A 703 6.53 12.02 1.60
N TYR A 704 6.36 12.16 0.29
CA TYR A 704 7.49 12.23 -0.62
C TYR A 704 7.91 13.68 -0.86
N THR A 705 9.13 14.02 -0.39
CA THR A 705 9.75 15.31 -0.65
C THR A 705 10.54 15.25 -1.94
N HIS A 706 10.11 16.02 -2.95
CA HIS A 706 10.69 16.00 -4.30
C HIS A 706 11.95 16.87 -4.39
N PHE A 707 11.89 18.06 -3.78
CA PHE A 707 12.95 19.06 -3.85
C PHE A 707 13.30 19.61 -2.47
N PHE A 708 14.52 20.13 -2.34
CA PHE A 708 15.09 20.76 -1.16
C PHE A 708 15.64 22.14 -1.54
N LEU A 709 15.74 23.02 -0.53
CA LEU A 709 16.35 24.32 -0.69
C LEU A 709 17.88 24.22 -0.71
N GLY A 710 18.46 24.64 -1.83
CA GLY A 710 19.89 24.70 -2.09
C GLY A 710 20.54 26.05 -1.77
N LYS A 711 21.87 26.11 -1.90
CA LYS A 711 22.63 27.36 -1.71
C LYS A 711 22.58 28.32 -2.89
N GLY A 712 22.26 27.83 -4.10
CA GLY A 712 22.20 28.65 -5.32
C GLY A 712 21.07 29.68 -5.35
N TYR A 713 20.96 30.38 -6.47
CA TYR A 713 19.94 31.41 -6.74
C TYR A 713 19.11 31.06 -7.98
N GLY A 714 17.93 31.65 -8.12
CA GLY A 714 17.01 31.35 -9.21
C GLY A 714 16.63 29.86 -9.22
N LEU A 715 16.62 29.23 -10.39
CA LEU A 715 16.34 27.80 -10.51
C LEU A 715 17.40 26.90 -9.83
N SER A 716 18.65 27.37 -9.71
CA SER A 716 19.73 26.59 -9.08
C SER A 716 19.56 26.41 -7.57
N LYS A 717 18.66 27.16 -6.93
CA LYS A 717 18.28 26.97 -5.53
C LYS A 717 17.41 25.73 -5.31
N ILE A 718 16.83 25.15 -6.36
CA ILE A 718 15.97 23.98 -6.27
C ILE A 718 16.84 22.73 -6.43
N VAL A 719 17.00 21.96 -5.36
CA VAL A 719 17.83 20.75 -5.35
C VAL A 719 16.94 19.51 -5.28
N GLN A 720 17.02 18.66 -6.31
CA GLN A 720 16.28 17.40 -6.34
C GLN A 720 16.78 16.38 -5.30
N LYS A 721 15.86 15.58 -4.72
CA LYS A 721 16.19 14.53 -3.74
C LYS A 721 17.25 13.54 -4.24
N ASN A 722 17.26 13.17 -5.52
CA ASN A 722 18.24 12.19 -6.03
C ASN A 722 19.69 12.68 -5.95
N LYS A 723 19.94 14.00 -5.95
CA LYS A 723 21.30 14.52 -5.70
C LYS A 723 21.77 14.15 -4.30
N ILE A 724 20.88 14.12 -3.32
CA ILE A 724 21.16 13.66 -1.95
C ILE A 724 21.33 12.14 -1.95
N ASP A 725 20.44 11.37 -2.59
CA ASP A 725 20.50 9.90 -2.63
C ASP A 725 21.82 9.34 -3.22
N LYS A 726 22.41 10.07 -4.18
CA LYS A 726 23.72 9.74 -4.78
C LYS A 726 24.88 9.91 -3.80
N LEU A 727 24.76 10.79 -2.80
CA LEU A 727 25.78 11.01 -1.76
C LEU A 727 25.71 9.95 -0.64
N ILE A 728 24.63 9.16 -0.59
CA ILE A 728 24.45 8.12 0.43
C ILE A 728 25.11 6.83 -0.05
N SER A 729 26.03 6.28 0.75
CA SER A 729 26.62 4.95 0.54
C SER A 729 25.70 3.83 1.04
N GLY A 730 25.82 2.64 0.46
CA GLY A 730 25.13 1.44 0.94
C GLY A 730 24.08 0.86 -0.02
N SER A 731 23.52 -0.29 0.39
CA SER A 731 22.41 -0.94 -0.31
C SER A 731 21.14 -0.08 -0.31
N LEU A 732 20.14 -0.40 -1.16
CA LEU A 732 18.87 0.36 -1.19
C LEU A 732 18.17 0.39 0.18
N ASP A 733 18.21 -0.73 0.90
CA ASP A 733 17.60 -0.87 2.23
C ASP A 733 18.38 -0.04 3.26
N GLU A 734 19.72 -0.04 3.23
CA GLU A 734 20.55 0.82 4.08
C GLU A 734 20.31 2.31 3.82
N LYS A 735 20.23 2.72 2.54
CA LYS A 735 19.92 4.11 2.19
C LYS A 735 18.55 4.54 2.72
N ARG A 736 17.56 3.65 2.62
CA ARG A 736 16.21 3.88 3.16
C ARG A 736 16.25 4.07 4.67
N MET A 737 17.02 3.26 5.38
CA MET A 737 17.16 3.38 6.84
C MET A 737 17.89 4.65 7.24
N LYS A 738 18.90 5.07 6.48
CA LYS A 738 19.56 6.37 6.70
C LYS A 738 18.60 7.55 6.55
N TRP A 739 17.65 7.47 5.61
CA TRP A 739 16.57 8.45 5.51
C TRP A 739 15.59 8.37 6.68
N LEU A 740 15.21 7.16 7.11
CA LEU A 740 14.21 6.94 8.16
C LEU A 740 14.70 7.39 9.54
N HIS A 741 15.96 7.14 9.87
CA HIS A 741 16.55 7.55 11.16
C HIS A 741 17.20 8.93 11.12
N GLY A 742 17.18 9.61 9.97
CA GLY A 742 17.85 10.89 9.80
C GLY A 742 19.38 10.83 9.76
N THR A 743 20.01 9.65 9.82
CA THR A 743 21.48 9.56 9.73
C THR A 743 22.04 9.96 8.36
N VAL A 744 21.18 10.13 7.35
CA VAL A 744 21.52 10.78 6.09
C VAL A 744 22.17 12.15 6.32
N TRP A 745 21.73 12.89 7.34
CA TRP A 745 22.17 14.25 7.63
C TRP A 745 23.59 14.34 8.21
N ASN A 746 24.16 13.22 8.66
CA ASN A 746 25.55 13.15 9.14
C ASN A 746 26.58 13.31 8.00
N ASN A 747 26.14 13.22 6.74
CA ASN A 747 27.03 13.43 5.60
C ASN A 747 27.30 14.92 5.39
N THR A 748 28.53 15.35 5.68
CA THR A 748 28.99 16.74 5.54
C THR A 748 28.83 17.30 4.12
N MET A 749 28.85 16.45 3.08
CA MET A 749 28.63 16.87 1.70
C MET A 749 27.24 17.45 1.45
N ILE A 750 26.23 17.06 2.25
CA ILE A 750 24.89 17.63 2.17
C ILE A 750 24.91 19.12 2.53
N GLY A 751 25.73 19.51 3.50
CA GLY A 751 25.93 20.90 3.87
C GLY A 751 26.57 21.76 2.78
N HIS A 752 27.20 21.17 1.75
CA HIS A 752 27.71 21.90 0.59
C HIS A 752 26.64 22.16 -0.48
N ILE A 753 25.64 21.27 -0.61
CA ILE A 753 24.58 21.39 -1.62
C ILE A 753 23.32 22.09 -1.10
N LEU A 754 22.94 21.86 0.16
CA LEU A 754 21.73 22.39 0.77
C LEU A 754 22.00 23.63 1.62
N ARG A 755 21.00 24.48 1.72
CA ARG A 755 20.99 25.64 2.62
C ARG A 755 20.27 25.25 3.90
N ARG A 756 20.93 25.44 5.05
CA ARG A 756 20.23 25.47 6.34
C ARG A 756 19.51 26.79 6.48
N VAL A 757 18.28 26.75 6.95
CA VAL A 757 17.44 27.92 7.19
C VAL A 757 17.15 28.04 8.68
N SER A 758 17.00 29.27 9.16
CA SER A 758 16.59 29.55 10.53
C SER A 758 15.07 29.62 10.64
N GLY A 759 14.54 29.12 11.74
CA GLY A 759 13.14 29.17 12.12
C GLY A 759 13.02 29.11 13.64
N TRP A 760 11.80 28.92 14.13
CA TRP A 760 11.55 28.85 15.57
C TRP A 760 10.40 27.90 15.88
N THR A 761 10.41 27.36 17.09
CA THR A 761 9.33 26.53 17.61
C THR A 761 8.36 27.35 18.44
N LYS A 762 7.07 27.00 18.36
CA LYS A 762 6.02 27.50 19.25
C LYS A 762 5.04 26.37 19.53
N ASP A 763 4.90 25.98 20.79
CA ASP A 763 3.99 24.91 21.23
C ASP A 763 4.19 23.60 20.44
N ARG A 764 5.44 23.13 20.29
CA ARG A 764 5.86 21.99 19.45
C ARG A 764 5.53 22.09 17.96
N ASN A 765 5.13 23.26 17.46
CA ASN A 765 4.97 23.53 16.04
C ASN A 765 6.17 24.32 15.52
N LEU A 766 6.63 23.97 14.32
CA LEU A 766 7.77 24.63 13.70
C LEU A 766 7.31 25.70 12.72
N PHE A 767 7.94 26.87 12.79
CA PHE A 767 7.65 28.01 11.92
C PHE A 767 8.91 28.49 11.20
N ILE A 768 8.69 29.05 10.02
CA ILE A 768 9.72 29.70 9.21
C ILE A 768 9.20 31.05 8.70
N ARG A 769 10.10 32.02 8.53
CA ARG A 769 9.78 33.28 7.88
C ARG A 769 9.91 33.14 6.35
N GLY A 770 8.88 33.56 5.61
CA GLY A 770 8.93 33.75 4.16
C GLY A 770 9.58 35.08 3.79
N HIS A 771 8.89 35.93 3.02
CA HIS A 771 9.38 37.30 2.76
C HIS A 771 9.17 38.19 3.99
N ILE A 772 7.99 38.13 4.59
CA ILE A 772 7.54 38.91 5.74
C ILE A 772 6.73 37.99 6.69
N LYS A 773 5.84 37.18 6.13
CA LYS A 773 4.89 36.34 6.86
C LYS A 773 5.55 35.08 7.43
N GLU A 774 5.00 34.58 8.53
CA GLU A 774 5.33 33.28 9.10
C GLU A 774 4.52 32.15 8.45
N PHE A 775 5.17 31.01 8.23
CA PHE A 775 4.56 29.81 7.68
C PHE A 775 4.83 28.60 8.58
N PRO A 776 3.82 27.76 8.83
CA PRO A 776 4.04 26.49 9.52
C PRO A 776 4.82 25.52 8.63
N VAL A 777 5.71 24.75 9.24
CA VAL A 777 6.52 23.73 8.58
C VAL A 777 6.30 22.40 9.27
N LEU A 778 6.07 21.35 8.47
CA LEU A 778 5.94 20.01 9.01
C LEU A 778 7.31 19.46 9.40
N ALA A 779 7.52 19.16 10.68
CA ALA A 779 8.68 18.39 11.10
C ALA A 779 8.52 16.92 10.70
N LEU A 780 9.44 16.38 9.90
CA LEU A 780 9.38 14.95 9.53
C LEU A 780 9.57 14.06 10.77
N HIS A 781 10.48 14.44 11.65
CA HIS A 781 10.72 13.79 12.94
C HIS A 781 10.21 14.71 14.04
N ARG A 782 8.97 14.47 14.49
CA ARG A 782 8.32 15.28 15.52
C ARG A 782 9.12 15.29 16.83
N ASP A 783 9.78 14.17 17.12
CA ASP A 783 10.65 13.98 18.29
C ASP A 783 11.89 14.90 18.26
N SER A 784 12.27 15.42 17.09
CA SER A 784 13.38 16.37 16.93
C SER A 784 12.98 17.83 17.14
N VAL A 785 11.69 18.13 17.37
CA VAL A 785 11.21 19.49 17.57
C VAL A 785 11.36 19.86 19.05
N PRO A 786 12.10 20.93 19.40
CA PRO A 786 12.16 21.42 20.78
C PRO A 786 10.79 21.71 21.37
N ASN A 787 10.61 21.36 22.64
CA ASN A 787 9.36 21.62 23.38
C ASN A 787 9.17 23.10 23.72
N GLY A 788 10.26 23.84 23.91
CA GLY A 788 10.25 25.27 24.22
C GLY A 788 10.12 26.14 22.98
N ASN A 789 10.05 27.46 23.19
CA ASN A 789 10.14 28.45 22.12
C ASN A 789 11.63 28.69 21.83
N GLU A 790 12.20 27.87 20.96
CA GLU A 790 13.64 27.89 20.64
C GLU A 790 13.85 28.36 19.21
N ASN A 791 14.94 29.09 18.99
CA ASN A 791 15.44 29.31 17.64
C ASN A 791 16.12 28.03 17.16
N VAL A 792 15.77 27.59 15.97
CA VAL A 792 16.26 26.35 15.39
C VAL A 792 16.74 26.59 13.96
N THR A 793 17.64 25.73 13.51
CA THR A 793 18.00 25.63 12.10
C THR A 793 17.60 24.26 11.56
N PHE A 794 17.31 24.16 10.27
CA PHE A 794 16.96 22.90 9.61
C PHE A 794 17.16 22.97 8.09
N TYR A 795 17.07 21.84 7.40
CA TYR A 795 16.97 21.77 5.94
C TYR A 795 15.50 21.80 5.50
N LEU A 796 15.18 22.69 4.57
CA LEU A 796 13.82 22.85 4.04
C LEU A 796 13.60 21.97 2.81
N GLY A 797 12.53 21.17 2.86
CA GLY A 797 12.02 20.36 1.75
C GLY A 797 10.65 20.83 1.27
N PHE A 798 10.37 20.57 0.00
CA PHE A 798 9.10 20.87 -0.67
C PHE A 798 8.41 19.56 -1.08
N SER A 799 7.18 19.39 -0.61
CA SER A 799 6.35 18.20 -0.87
C SER A 799 4.93 18.59 -1.29
N PHE A 800 4.15 17.61 -1.75
CA PHE A 800 2.71 17.78 -1.99
C PHE A 800 1.87 17.96 -0.71
N ASN A 801 2.46 17.83 0.49
CA ASN A 801 1.85 18.23 1.76
C ASN A 801 2.28 19.64 2.21
N GLY A 802 3.11 20.32 1.41
CA GLY A 802 3.70 21.61 1.76
C GLY A 802 5.16 21.51 2.22
N LEU A 803 5.55 22.44 3.09
CA LEU A 803 6.92 22.59 3.59
C LEU A 803 7.24 21.52 4.62
N VAL A 804 8.42 20.90 4.51
CA VAL A 804 8.89 19.85 5.41
C VAL A 804 10.27 20.21 5.95
N ALA A 805 10.47 20.10 7.26
CA ALA A 805 11.74 20.33 7.92
C ALA A 805 12.45 19.00 8.22
N PHE A 806 13.75 19.02 7.98
CA PHE A 806 14.65 17.91 8.22
C PHE A 806 15.85 18.35 9.04
N ASN A 807 16.35 17.47 9.90
CA ASN A 807 17.53 17.69 10.73
C ASN A 807 17.46 18.98 11.57
N ILE A 808 16.44 19.06 12.43
CA ILE A 808 16.19 20.23 13.28
C ILE A 808 17.25 20.27 14.39
N GLU A 809 17.94 21.39 14.52
CA GLU A 809 18.98 21.64 15.53
C GLU A 809 18.72 22.98 16.21
N VAL A 810 18.90 23.06 17.53
CA VAL A 810 18.78 24.32 18.29
C VAL A 810 19.97 25.22 17.97
N GLU A 811 19.71 26.50 17.73
CA GLU A 811 20.73 27.50 17.45
C GLU A 811 21.48 27.87 18.73
N ASN A 812 22.67 27.30 18.94
CA ASN A 812 23.49 27.62 20.11
C ASN A 812 24.10 29.02 19.95
N ASN A 813 23.60 29.99 20.70
CA ASN A 813 24.23 31.29 20.89
C ASN A 813 25.57 31.11 21.63
N ILE A 814 26.67 30.93 20.89
CA ILE A 814 28.01 31.07 21.45
C ILE A 814 28.18 32.56 21.77
N SER A 815 27.87 32.94 23.00
CA SER A 815 28.27 34.22 23.57
C SER A 815 29.80 34.22 23.64
N THR A 816 30.43 35.08 22.84
CA THR A 816 31.81 35.52 23.00
C THR A 816 31.93 36.31 24.31
N GLY A 817 32.00 35.57 25.42
CA GLY A 817 32.27 36.11 26.75
C GLY A 817 33.67 35.72 27.19
N THR A 818 34.67 36.51 26.78
CA THR A 818 36.01 36.50 27.37
C THR A 818 35.89 36.78 28.87
N ARG A 819 35.81 35.73 29.70
CA ARG A 819 36.02 35.87 31.15
C ARG A 819 37.50 35.67 31.43
N VAL A 820 38.17 36.81 31.55
CA VAL A 820 39.46 36.96 32.21
C VAL A 820 39.38 36.29 33.59
N HIS A 821 40.28 35.36 33.84
CA HIS A 821 40.51 34.78 35.17
C HIS A 821 41.07 35.86 36.10
N SER A 822 40.48 35.98 37.29
CA SER A 822 41.15 36.53 38.46
C SER A 822 40.71 35.74 39.70
N ILE A 823 41.67 34.92 40.14
CA ILE A 823 41.85 34.23 41.43
C ILE A 823 40.79 33.18 41.81
#